data_AF-R6R7K9-F1
#
_entry.id   AF-R6R7K9-F1
#
_cell.length_a   1.000
_cell.length_b   1.000
_cell.length_c   1.000
_cell.angle_alpha   90.00
_cell.angle_beta   90.00
_cell.angle_gamma   90.00
#
_symmetry.space_group_name_H-M   'P 1'
#
loop_
_entity.id
_entity.type
_entity.pdbx_description
1 polymer ?
#
loop_
_entity_poly.entity_id
_entity_poly.type
_entity_poly.pdbx_seq_one_letter_code
_entity_poly.pdbx_strand_id
1 'polypeptide(L)'
;MKKSTLLLSTFLLMGCSYSSTSNNATSNIYKEGELPTAPQEAFQIINNNYSLVSKNYELIFENDNNVYEVHIAKKENHNTLYKTINSIQINIRDKGGLIGYNEKKYTSSYNSITQTSYGYLLSSTISSQKGSKFLIEDAYYILKEDIFALQRKITVAEANPNDYGFASQIRFFEASLSNKYTDFDYFIPSILYKDSSNMPGGAICSNLDLNQVYVKETRMGLPMVMAHNKNNFNTLALTHLNPQISTGNCTSSGLGETNNDIQYGSLGLDITPNVGVGFIYPSSEFPNSYDANGPISRYNEIKKDYYQEYSLSLIASNKQTYNDAMVYSYQQAYQQEARKIYDMDIDEIYKQNIDLFSSEYREYKSNNNIVSAGFPWALDLPDGKNTEGVSFQMGFVGQQIPASYHLFRYGTLNNDQTIAKKGENILDFWSSDKINANYFPYVWWNPSNNTNGGSVHQYSCFLRCMIDGMEGMIDAYIFAKQQNIDKPSWYNMIIKFANNLVNVQNVDGSFYRAYKTSGEVESDTSDYKTQGKSKLNTPIAVRFLGKMYELTNENKYKDAALKASEYCYNEIYQKLCKYVGGTPDNANVVDKEASVYAMYCFNTAYTLSNDEKYLKASEHAAVNALSWTYVYDYAVPNLTDEDKLINPFSSGGVIGFSIIATGHSSADNYSAYTYFETYRLYLLTGNEFYKNAALLLQNNTKLSTDYDGRLGYKYKAMMPEATRVSDFRFTSTNTWLPWSGVANIEPMIDFFDAFSTKDIYKLKDDFNTQKNKIQAYGCGGKLK
;
A
#
# COMPACT_ATOMS: atom_id res chain seq x y z
N MET A 1 -21.86 -30.63 -57.82
CA MET A 1 -23.31 -30.72 -58.13
C MET A 1 -24.10 -30.13 -56.96
N LYS A 2 -24.95 -29.12 -57.24
CA LYS A 2 -26.00 -28.46 -56.40
C LYS A 2 -25.53 -27.76 -55.09
N LYS A 3 -25.52 -26.41 -55.07
CA LYS A 3 -26.57 -25.42 -54.63
C LYS A 3 -26.50 -25.21 -53.10
N SER A 4 -26.64 -24.03 -52.46
CA SER A 4 -27.29 -22.74 -52.76
C SER A 4 -26.98 -21.78 -51.59
N THR A 5 -26.50 -20.56 -51.81
CA THR A 5 -27.22 -19.25 -51.74
C THR A 5 -27.04 -18.48 -50.43
N LEU A 6 -26.28 -17.38 -50.53
CA LEU A 6 -26.16 -16.25 -49.61
C LEU A 6 -27.21 -15.19 -50.02
N LEU A 7 -27.89 -14.55 -49.06
CA LEU A 7 -28.83 -13.45 -49.32
C LEU A 7 -28.46 -12.23 -48.48
N LEU A 8 -28.24 -11.12 -49.20
CA LEU A 8 -28.01 -9.75 -48.75
C LEU A 8 -29.29 -8.95 -49.06
N SER A 9 -29.75 -8.09 -48.15
CA SER A 9 -30.55 -6.89 -48.47
C SER A 9 -30.74 -6.02 -47.20
N THR A 10 -30.23 -4.78 -47.08
CA THR A 10 -30.54 -3.44 -47.68
C THR A 10 -31.38 -2.56 -46.73
N PHE A 11 -31.07 -1.24 -46.72
CA PHE A 11 -31.88 -0.03 -46.40
C PHE A 11 -31.20 0.86 -45.32
N LEU A 12 -31.09 2.19 -45.40
CA LEU A 12 -31.52 3.22 -46.35
C LEU A 12 -30.71 4.51 -46.02
N LEU A 13 -30.26 5.25 -47.03
CA LEU A 13 -29.68 6.60 -46.91
C LEU A 13 -30.78 7.65 -47.07
N MET A 14 -30.89 8.59 -46.14
CA MET A 14 -31.48 9.92 -46.38
C MET A 14 -30.70 10.95 -45.57
N GLY A 15 -30.09 11.90 -46.28
CA GLY A 15 -29.46 13.07 -45.69
C GLY A 15 -30.42 14.24 -45.61
N CYS A 16 -30.18 15.15 -44.67
CA CYS A 16 -30.63 16.53 -44.74
C CYS A 16 -29.57 17.46 -44.11
N SER A 17 -29.40 18.59 -44.77
CA SER A 17 -28.52 19.74 -44.55
C SER A 17 -28.62 20.38 -43.16
N TYR A 18 -27.48 20.82 -42.61
CA TYR A 18 -27.44 21.75 -41.48
C TYR A 18 -27.23 23.20 -41.97
N SER A 19 -28.23 24.04 -41.69
CA SER A 19 -28.18 25.49 -41.79
C SER A 19 -27.41 26.10 -40.62
N SER A 20 -26.58 27.09 -40.92
CA SER A 20 -25.92 27.96 -39.95
C SER A 20 -26.92 28.86 -39.23
N THR A 21 -27.03 28.72 -37.91
CA THR A 21 -27.58 29.76 -37.01
C THR A 21 -26.79 29.76 -35.71
N SER A 22 -26.21 30.92 -35.40
CA SER A 22 -25.65 31.27 -34.10
C SER A 22 -26.70 31.10 -33.01
N ASN A 23 -26.40 30.33 -31.97
CA ASN A 23 -27.10 30.39 -30.68
C ASN A 23 -26.20 29.80 -29.59
N ASN A 24 -26.14 30.49 -28.45
CA ASN A 24 -25.46 30.11 -27.23
C ASN A 24 -25.83 28.67 -26.83
N ALA A 25 -24.92 27.72 -27.03
CA ALA A 25 -25.06 26.37 -26.54
C ALA A 25 -24.29 26.27 -25.22
N THR A 26 -25.01 26.24 -24.11
CA THR A 26 -24.53 25.65 -22.86
C THR A 26 -24.22 24.18 -23.16
N SER A 27 -22.93 23.85 -23.28
CA SER A 27 -22.47 22.48 -23.37
C SER A 27 -22.64 21.81 -21.99
N ASN A 28 -23.81 21.22 -21.73
CA ASN A 28 -23.93 20.26 -20.63
C ASN A 28 -23.41 18.91 -21.15
N ILE A 29 -22.09 18.72 -21.10
CA ILE A 29 -21.48 17.44 -21.52
C ILE A 29 -21.80 16.33 -20.52
N TYR A 30 -21.92 16.66 -19.23
CA TYR A 30 -22.42 15.73 -18.20
C TYR A 30 -23.94 15.68 -18.27
N LYS A 31 -24.51 14.52 -18.58
CA LYS A 31 -25.97 14.36 -18.65
C LYS A 31 -26.57 14.41 -17.24
N GLU A 32 -27.80 14.92 -17.13
CA GLU A 32 -28.56 14.80 -15.89
C GLU A 32 -28.63 13.32 -15.46
N GLY A 33 -28.22 13.03 -14.23
CA GLY A 33 -28.20 11.69 -13.65
C GLY A 33 -26.84 10.96 -13.66
N GLU A 34 -25.80 11.51 -14.30
CA GLU A 34 -24.44 10.91 -14.27
C GLU A 34 -23.67 11.23 -12.97
N LEU A 35 -24.00 12.33 -12.29
CA LEU A 35 -23.41 12.77 -11.03
C LEU A 35 -24.42 12.77 -9.88
N PRO A 36 -23.97 12.62 -8.61
CA PRO A 36 -24.85 12.69 -7.44
C PRO A 36 -25.62 14.02 -7.41
N THR A 37 -26.94 13.94 -7.20
CA THR A 37 -27.76 15.15 -7.02
C THR A 37 -27.44 15.81 -5.68
N ALA A 38 -27.16 17.11 -5.69
CA ALA A 38 -26.94 17.87 -4.48
C ALA A 38 -28.29 18.20 -3.79
N PRO A 39 -28.36 18.14 -2.44
CA PRO A 39 -29.54 18.61 -1.72
C PRO A 39 -29.83 20.07 -2.03
N GLN A 40 -31.11 20.47 -2.08
CA GLN A 40 -31.49 21.83 -2.46
C GLN A 40 -30.93 22.87 -1.47
N GLU A 41 -30.85 22.53 -0.19
CA GLU A 41 -30.28 23.34 0.88
C GLU A 41 -28.75 23.53 0.80
N ALA A 42 -28.06 22.74 -0.04
CA ALA A 42 -26.64 22.88 -0.27
C ALA A 42 -26.29 24.11 -1.12
N PHE A 43 -27.22 24.57 -1.96
CA PHE A 43 -27.02 25.73 -2.82
C PHE A 43 -27.26 27.02 -2.03
N GLN A 44 -26.20 27.79 -1.79
CA GLN A 44 -26.28 29.04 -1.01
C GLN A 44 -25.56 30.18 -1.73
N ILE A 45 -25.87 31.42 -1.32
CA ILE A 45 -25.13 32.62 -1.71
C ILE A 45 -24.47 33.18 -0.45
N ILE A 46 -23.14 33.21 -0.42
CA ILE A 46 -22.33 33.62 0.73
C ILE A 46 -21.42 34.75 0.29
N ASN A 47 -21.53 35.91 0.93
CA ASN A 47 -20.76 37.11 0.56
C ASN A 47 -20.86 37.46 -0.93
N ASN A 48 -22.07 37.34 -1.51
CA ASN A 48 -22.37 37.52 -2.94
C ASN A 48 -21.73 36.51 -3.90
N ASN A 49 -21.15 35.42 -3.37
CA ASN A 49 -20.60 34.33 -4.16
C ASN A 49 -21.53 33.12 -4.13
N TYR A 50 -21.58 32.36 -5.23
CA TYR A 50 -22.24 31.06 -5.23
C TYR A 50 -21.47 30.11 -4.32
N SER A 51 -22.19 29.27 -3.57
CA SER A 51 -21.61 28.27 -2.70
C SER A 51 -22.33 26.95 -2.79
N LEU A 52 -21.57 25.87 -2.56
CA LEU A 52 -22.05 24.51 -2.41
C LEU A 52 -21.67 24.00 -1.02
N VAL A 53 -22.66 23.92 -0.14
CA VAL A 53 -22.49 23.79 1.31
C VAL A 53 -22.81 22.37 1.77
N SER A 54 -21.93 21.80 2.58
CA SER A 54 -22.11 20.52 3.25
C SER A 54 -22.34 20.72 4.76
N LYS A 55 -21.96 19.77 5.60
CA LYS A 55 -22.13 19.81 7.05
C LYS A 55 -21.14 20.76 7.71
N ASN A 56 -19.84 20.56 7.53
CA ASN A 56 -18.78 21.37 8.17
C ASN A 56 -17.98 22.23 7.18
N TYR A 57 -18.02 21.87 5.90
CA TYR A 57 -17.26 22.55 4.85
C TYR A 57 -18.16 22.99 3.70
N GLU A 58 -17.62 23.86 2.85
CA GLU A 58 -18.29 24.39 1.66
C GLU A 58 -17.27 24.69 0.55
N LEU A 59 -17.74 24.62 -0.69
CA LEU A 59 -17.07 25.26 -1.82
C LEU A 59 -17.67 26.64 -2.03
N ILE A 60 -16.82 27.66 -2.15
CA ILE A 60 -17.22 29.03 -2.53
C ILE A 60 -16.63 29.31 -3.91
N PHE A 61 -17.46 29.75 -4.84
CA PHE A 61 -17.07 30.17 -6.18
C PHE A 61 -16.92 31.69 -6.19
N GLU A 62 -15.74 32.16 -5.76
CA GLU A 62 -15.44 33.59 -5.62
C GLU A 62 -15.41 34.26 -6.99
N ASN A 63 -16.21 35.32 -7.16
CA ASN A 63 -16.30 36.09 -8.40
C ASN A 63 -15.53 37.41 -8.27
N ASP A 64 -14.51 37.59 -9.10
CA ASP A 64 -13.83 38.87 -9.32
C ASP A 64 -13.95 39.25 -10.80
N ASN A 65 -14.71 40.31 -11.11
CA ASN A 65 -14.87 40.82 -12.48
C ASN A 65 -15.30 39.77 -13.53
N ASN A 66 -16.25 38.90 -13.19
CA ASN A 66 -16.75 37.78 -14.01
C ASN A 66 -15.70 36.67 -14.22
N VAL A 67 -14.71 36.60 -13.34
CA VAL A 67 -13.74 35.53 -13.27
C VAL A 67 -13.96 34.78 -11.96
N TYR A 68 -14.07 33.45 -12.04
CA TYR A 68 -14.34 32.62 -10.87
C TYR A 68 -13.11 31.81 -10.44
N GLU A 69 -12.86 31.79 -9.13
CA GLU A 69 -11.93 30.89 -8.45
C GLU A 69 -12.68 30.05 -7.41
N VAL A 70 -12.13 28.88 -7.06
CA VAL A 70 -12.78 27.91 -6.18
C VAL A 70 -12.05 27.87 -4.85
N HIS A 71 -12.79 28.16 -3.78
CA HIS A 71 -12.31 28.14 -2.41
C HIS A 71 -12.96 26.99 -1.66
N ILE A 72 -12.19 26.30 -0.83
CA ILE A 72 -12.66 25.32 0.14
C ILE A 72 -12.65 26.00 1.50
N ALA A 73 -13.80 26.13 2.15
CA ALA A 73 -13.96 26.90 3.39
C ALA A 73 -14.65 26.11 4.50
N LYS A 74 -14.50 26.56 5.74
CA LYS A 74 -15.29 26.11 6.89
C LYS A 74 -16.65 26.78 6.83
N LYS A 75 -17.73 26.00 6.94
CA LYS A 75 -19.10 26.51 6.94
C LYS A 75 -19.41 27.46 8.09
N GLU A 76 -18.85 27.21 9.28
CA GLU A 76 -19.17 27.97 10.50
C GLU A 76 -18.82 29.47 10.39
N ASN A 77 -17.75 29.80 9.68
CA ASN A 77 -17.21 31.16 9.62
C ASN A 77 -16.77 31.60 8.22
N HIS A 78 -16.99 30.77 7.20
CA HIS A 78 -16.61 31.00 5.80
C HIS A 78 -15.10 31.23 5.60
N ASN A 79 -14.27 30.83 6.57
CA ASN A 79 -12.83 30.97 6.45
C ASN A 79 -12.30 29.97 5.42
N THR A 80 -11.61 30.48 4.40
CA THR A 80 -10.96 29.68 3.37
C THR A 80 -9.80 28.88 3.97
N LEU A 81 -9.75 27.59 3.63
CA LEU A 81 -8.67 26.67 3.98
C LEU A 81 -7.69 26.56 2.80
N TYR A 82 -8.25 26.31 1.61
CA TYR A 82 -7.49 26.18 0.37
C TYR A 82 -8.24 26.88 -0.76
N LYS A 83 -7.50 27.39 -1.75
CA LYS A 83 -8.07 28.04 -2.93
C LYS A 83 -7.26 27.77 -4.18
N THR A 84 -7.94 27.82 -5.31
CA THR A 84 -7.29 27.87 -6.62
C THR A 84 -6.72 29.27 -6.89
N ILE A 85 -5.68 29.35 -7.71
CA ILE A 85 -5.14 30.61 -8.24
C ILE A 85 -4.80 30.37 -9.71
N ASN A 86 -5.52 31.02 -10.62
CA ASN A 86 -5.51 30.65 -12.04
C ASN A 86 -5.82 29.15 -12.18
N SER A 87 -7.02 28.78 -11.72
CA SER A 87 -7.55 27.41 -11.56
C SER A 87 -7.19 26.40 -12.65
N ILE A 88 -7.01 26.86 -13.89
CA ILE A 88 -6.75 26.02 -15.05
C ILE A 88 -5.35 26.32 -15.56
N GLN A 89 -4.52 25.28 -15.65
CA GLN A 89 -3.23 25.37 -16.31
C GLN A 89 -3.13 24.28 -17.39
N ILE A 90 -2.69 24.68 -18.58
CA ILE A 90 -2.36 23.78 -19.68
C ILE A 90 -0.92 24.05 -20.07
N ASN A 91 -0.08 23.02 -19.99
CA ASN A 91 1.26 23.05 -20.54
C ASN A 91 1.20 22.52 -21.96
N ILE A 92 1.60 23.36 -22.91
CA ILE A 92 1.65 23.02 -24.33
C ILE A 92 3.11 22.81 -24.71
N ARG A 93 3.35 21.66 -25.35
CA ARG A 93 4.62 21.29 -25.94
C ARG A 93 4.55 21.51 -27.44
N ASP A 94 5.48 22.29 -27.97
CA ASP A 94 5.62 22.49 -29.41
C ASP A 94 6.79 21.74 -30.02
N LYS A 95 6.69 21.47 -31.33
CA LYS A 95 7.85 21.03 -32.13
C LYS A 95 8.83 22.21 -32.17
N GLY A 96 9.92 22.11 -31.40
CA GLY A 96 10.95 23.13 -31.37
C GLY A 96 11.74 23.20 -32.68
N GLY A 97 12.89 23.87 -32.64
CA GLY A 97 13.84 23.91 -33.76
C GLY A 97 14.62 22.59 -33.91
N LEU A 98 15.83 22.65 -34.45
CA LEU A 98 16.72 21.49 -34.68
C LEU A 98 17.08 20.66 -33.42
N ILE A 99 16.74 21.13 -32.21
CA ILE A 99 17.05 20.46 -30.93
C ILE A 99 15.79 20.47 -30.05
N GLY A 100 15.01 19.38 -30.08
CA GLY A 100 13.98 19.09 -29.07
C GLY A 100 12.66 19.85 -29.18
N TYR A 101 11.92 19.87 -28.06
CA TYR A 101 10.59 20.47 -27.93
C TYR A 101 10.65 21.66 -26.97
N ASN A 102 9.87 22.72 -27.21
CA ASN A 102 9.69 23.78 -26.20
C ASN A 102 8.37 23.57 -25.45
N GLU A 103 8.35 23.94 -24.18
CA GLU A 103 7.17 23.86 -23.33
C GLU A 103 6.77 25.26 -22.88
N LYS A 104 5.48 25.57 -22.98
CA LYS A 104 4.91 26.84 -22.53
C LYS A 104 3.68 26.58 -21.66
N LYS A 105 3.64 27.26 -20.52
CA LYS A 105 2.48 27.25 -19.63
C LYS A 105 1.47 28.31 -20.06
N TYR A 106 0.21 27.90 -20.15
CA TYR A 106 -0.95 28.77 -20.33
C TYR A 106 -1.87 28.61 -19.13
N THR A 107 -2.35 29.73 -18.60
CA THR A 107 -3.22 29.72 -17.42
C THR A 107 -4.49 30.52 -17.71
N SER A 108 -5.59 30.10 -17.12
CA SER A 108 -6.86 30.81 -17.13
C SER A 108 -7.62 30.54 -15.84
N SER A 109 -8.62 31.37 -15.59
CA SER A 109 -9.63 31.18 -14.57
C SER A 109 -10.98 30.92 -15.25
N TYR A 110 -12.00 30.52 -14.51
CA TYR A 110 -13.32 30.28 -15.11
C TYR A 110 -13.99 31.60 -15.47
N ASN A 111 -14.68 31.65 -16.59
CA ASN A 111 -15.39 32.85 -17.05
C ASN A 111 -16.92 32.65 -17.14
N SER A 112 -17.38 31.45 -16.81
CA SER A 112 -18.79 31.08 -16.73
C SER A 112 -19.02 30.10 -15.60
N ILE A 113 -20.16 30.22 -14.94
CA ILE A 113 -20.66 29.30 -13.93
C ILE A 113 -22.15 29.05 -14.19
N THR A 114 -22.57 27.80 -14.13
CA THR A 114 -23.97 27.39 -14.31
C THR A 114 -24.35 26.45 -13.18
N GLN A 115 -25.45 26.75 -12.49
CA GLN A 115 -26.01 25.83 -11.49
C GLN A 115 -26.65 24.62 -12.20
N THR A 116 -26.41 23.42 -11.68
CA THR A 116 -26.94 22.15 -12.16
C THR A 116 -27.61 21.39 -11.02
N SER A 117 -28.17 20.19 -11.30
CA SER A 117 -28.73 19.33 -10.25
C SER A 117 -27.66 18.76 -9.30
N TYR A 118 -26.42 18.60 -9.76
CA TYR A 118 -25.33 18.02 -8.97
C TYR A 118 -24.51 19.08 -8.20
N GLY A 119 -24.62 20.35 -8.57
CA GLY A 119 -23.74 21.41 -8.07
C GLY A 119 -23.56 22.51 -9.11
N TYR A 120 -22.31 22.81 -9.46
CA TYR A 120 -22.00 23.88 -10.41
C TYR A 120 -21.07 23.39 -11.53
N LEU A 121 -21.40 23.79 -12.76
CA LEU A 121 -20.55 23.63 -13.93
C LEU A 121 -19.80 24.95 -14.17
N LEU A 122 -18.48 24.91 -14.11
CA LEU A 122 -17.63 26.04 -14.45
C LEU A 122 -16.93 25.78 -15.78
N SER A 123 -16.79 26.82 -16.60
CA SER A 123 -16.13 26.68 -17.91
C SER A 123 -15.14 27.80 -18.21
N SER A 124 -14.16 27.49 -19.06
CA SER A 124 -13.20 28.46 -19.59
C SER A 124 -12.71 28.04 -20.97
N THR A 125 -11.97 28.93 -21.63
CA THR A 125 -11.27 28.62 -22.87
C THR A 125 -9.85 29.13 -22.80
N ILE A 126 -8.88 28.28 -23.15
CA ILE A 126 -7.47 28.65 -23.29
C ILE A 126 -7.11 28.61 -24.77
N SER A 127 -6.47 29.68 -25.26
CA SER A 127 -5.90 29.74 -26.62
C SER A 127 -4.38 29.76 -26.54
N SER A 128 -3.72 28.89 -27.30
CA SER A 128 -2.27 28.93 -27.47
C SER A 128 -1.86 30.14 -28.32
N GLN A 129 -0.59 30.52 -28.25
CA GLN A 129 -0.05 31.57 -29.13
C GLN A 129 -0.12 31.21 -30.62
N LYS A 130 -0.18 29.91 -30.95
CA LYS A 130 -0.26 29.40 -32.33
C LYS A 130 -1.69 29.15 -32.78
N GLY A 131 -2.69 29.36 -31.92
CA GLY A 131 -4.10 29.28 -32.26
C GLY A 131 -4.78 27.94 -31.98
N SER A 132 -4.14 27.01 -31.26
CA SER A 132 -4.87 25.87 -30.69
C SER A 132 -5.81 26.36 -29.59
N LYS A 133 -7.02 25.80 -29.49
CA LYS A 133 -8.02 26.19 -28.49
C LYS A 133 -8.49 24.99 -27.68
N PHE A 134 -8.56 25.18 -26.38
CA PHE A 134 -8.98 24.18 -25.40
C PHE A 134 -10.23 24.70 -24.69
N LEU A 135 -11.31 23.93 -24.77
CA LEU A 135 -12.51 24.14 -23.97
C LEU A 135 -12.37 23.34 -22.68
N ILE A 136 -12.52 24.00 -21.53
CA ILE A 136 -12.39 23.38 -20.21
C ILE A 136 -13.72 23.48 -19.49
N GLU A 137 -14.17 22.36 -18.93
CA GLU A 137 -15.42 22.22 -18.20
C GLU A 137 -15.21 21.40 -16.94
N ASP A 138 -15.52 22.01 -15.80
CA ASP A 138 -15.26 21.49 -14.47
C ASP A 138 -16.58 21.43 -13.70
N ALA A 139 -17.07 20.22 -13.44
CA ALA A 139 -18.25 19.95 -12.64
C ALA A 139 -17.84 19.77 -11.17
N TYR A 140 -18.24 20.72 -10.31
CA TYR A 140 -18.04 20.65 -8.87
C TYR A 140 -19.32 20.16 -8.19
N TYR A 141 -19.21 19.12 -7.37
CA TYR A 141 -20.35 18.47 -6.71
C TYR A 141 -20.00 17.94 -5.32
N ILE A 142 -21.04 17.63 -4.53
CA ILE A 142 -20.89 16.94 -3.25
C ILE A 142 -20.85 15.43 -3.53
N LEU A 143 -19.70 14.81 -3.31
CA LEU A 143 -19.55 13.36 -3.47
C LEU A 143 -20.15 12.62 -2.28
N LYS A 144 -19.91 13.14 -1.07
CA LYS A 144 -20.44 12.64 0.21
C LYS A 144 -20.44 13.79 1.22
N GLU A 145 -21.06 13.59 2.38
CA GLU A 145 -20.95 14.54 3.50
C GLU A 145 -19.49 14.97 3.70
N ASP A 146 -19.23 16.26 3.51
CA ASP A 146 -17.97 16.97 3.68
C ASP A 146 -16.84 16.58 2.72
N ILE A 147 -17.18 15.86 1.66
CA ILE A 147 -16.28 15.49 0.58
C ILE A 147 -16.84 16.04 -0.72
N PHE A 148 -16.07 16.95 -1.33
CA PHE A 148 -16.40 17.49 -2.63
C PHE A 148 -15.62 16.76 -3.72
N ALA A 149 -16.10 16.85 -4.95
CA ALA A 149 -15.39 16.33 -6.09
C ALA A 149 -15.45 17.30 -7.26
N LEU A 150 -14.47 17.16 -8.13
CA LEU A 150 -14.34 17.82 -9.41
C LEU A 150 -14.30 16.75 -10.50
N GLN A 151 -15.19 16.79 -11.48
CA GLN A 151 -15.02 16.08 -12.75
C GLN A 151 -14.65 17.09 -13.83
N ARG A 152 -13.47 16.92 -14.42
CA ARG A 152 -12.92 17.81 -15.43
C ARG A 152 -12.94 17.15 -16.79
N LYS A 153 -13.32 17.94 -17.80
CA LYS A 153 -13.16 17.60 -19.21
C LYS A 153 -12.48 18.74 -19.95
N ILE A 154 -11.45 18.41 -20.72
CA ILE A 154 -10.74 19.35 -21.59
C ILE A 154 -10.82 18.85 -23.01
N THR A 155 -11.49 19.60 -23.89
CA THR A 155 -11.65 19.26 -25.31
C THR A 155 -10.80 20.18 -26.18
N VAL A 156 -10.03 19.59 -27.11
CA VAL A 156 -9.27 20.33 -28.13
C VAL A 156 -10.22 20.78 -29.23
N ALA A 157 -10.73 22.01 -29.13
CA ALA A 157 -11.69 22.58 -30.08
C ALA A 157 -11.02 22.97 -31.42
N GLU A 158 -9.80 23.50 -31.35
CA GLU A 158 -8.96 23.83 -32.52
C GLU A 158 -7.53 23.34 -32.26
N ALA A 159 -6.88 22.75 -33.27
CA ALA A 159 -5.53 22.22 -33.17
C ALA A 159 -4.63 22.85 -34.23
N ASN A 160 -3.54 23.49 -33.81
CA ASN A 160 -2.47 23.94 -34.70
C ASN A 160 -1.41 22.84 -34.85
N PRO A 161 -0.98 22.47 -36.07
CA PRO A 161 0.03 21.42 -36.28
C PRO A 161 1.39 21.63 -35.61
N ASN A 162 1.70 22.86 -35.18
CA ASN A 162 2.93 23.21 -34.48
C ASN A 162 2.81 23.11 -32.96
N ASP A 163 1.61 22.99 -32.41
CA ASP A 163 1.41 22.58 -31.02
C ASP A 163 1.23 21.06 -31.01
N TYR A 164 2.15 20.35 -30.36
CA TYR A 164 2.27 18.91 -30.50
C TYR A 164 1.56 18.13 -29.40
N GLY A 165 1.79 18.52 -28.15
CA GLY A 165 1.24 17.82 -27.00
C GLY A 165 0.78 18.77 -25.91
N PHE A 166 -0.17 18.33 -25.08
CA PHE A 166 -0.64 19.08 -23.92
C PHE A 166 -0.76 18.21 -22.68
N ALA A 167 -0.59 18.86 -21.53
CA ALA A 167 -0.86 18.31 -20.21
C ALA A 167 -1.67 19.34 -19.42
N SER A 168 -2.70 18.88 -18.70
CA SER A 168 -3.56 19.72 -17.87
C SER A 168 -3.19 19.63 -16.40
N GLN A 169 -3.44 20.70 -15.66
CA GLN A 169 -3.14 20.76 -14.23
C GLN A 169 -4.22 21.54 -13.47
N ILE A 170 -4.43 21.15 -12.22
CA ILE A 170 -5.22 21.88 -11.23
C ILE A 170 -4.50 21.89 -9.89
N ARG A 171 -4.57 23.00 -9.16
CA ARG A 171 -3.83 23.24 -7.92
C ARG A 171 -4.69 23.97 -6.90
N PHE A 172 -4.54 23.56 -5.65
CA PHE A 172 -5.18 24.19 -4.50
C PHE A 172 -4.08 24.59 -3.52
N PHE A 173 -3.95 25.89 -3.27
CA PHE A 173 -2.97 26.47 -2.37
C PHE A 173 -3.60 26.74 -1.01
N GLU A 174 -2.85 26.55 0.07
CA GLU A 174 -3.34 26.85 1.41
C GLU A 174 -3.56 28.37 1.57
N ALA A 175 -4.64 28.75 2.25
CA ALA A 175 -5.15 30.12 2.26
C ALA A 175 -4.19 31.16 2.84
N SER A 176 -3.30 30.79 3.78
CA SER A 176 -2.29 31.71 4.32
C SER A 176 -1.21 32.05 3.29
N LEU A 177 -1.11 31.29 2.20
CA LEU A 177 -0.09 31.43 1.17
C LEU A 177 1.33 31.38 1.76
N SER A 178 1.53 30.54 2.79
CA SER A 178 2.87 30.26 3.29
C SER A 178 3.71 29.61 2.20
N ASN A 179 4.95 30.09 2.07
CA ASN A 179 5.96 29.59 1.15
C ASN A 179 7.01 28.70 1.84
N LYS A 180 6.80 28.39 3.13
CA LYS A 180 7.73 27.57 3.93
C LYS A 180 7.21 26.15 4.01
N TYR A 181 7.86 25.23 3.31
CA TYR A 181 7.47 23.82 3.36
C TYR A 181 7.50 23.23 4.78
N THR A 182 8.31 23.78 5.69
CA THR A 182 8.42 23.32 7.09
C THR A 182 7.20 23.65 7.95
N ASP A 183 6.33 24.59 7.51
CA ASP A 183 5.08 24.93 8.21
C ASP A 183 4.02 23.82 8.07
N PHE A 184 4.30 22.79 7.27
CA PHE A 184 3.35 21.73 6.93
C PHE A 184 3.91 20.34 7.23
N ASP A 185 2.99 19.40 7.45
CA ASP A 185 3.23 17.97 7.38
C ASP A 185 2.52 17.40 6.15
N TYR A 186 3.10 16.37 5.54
CA TYR A 186 2.68 15.87 4.24
C TYR A 186 2.41 14.37 4.26
N PHE A 187 1.52 13.92 3.40
CA PHE A 187 1.29 12.49 3.19
C PHE A 187 1.06 12.20 1.71
N ILE A 188 1.87 11.27 1.18
CA ILE A 188 1.70 10.64 -0.13
C ILE A 188 1.90 9.14 0.11
N PRO A 189 0.85 8.30 -0.05
CA PRO A 189 0.94 6.86 0.18
C PRO A 189 2.16 6.25 -0.49
N SER A 190 2.89 5.40 0.25
CA SER A 190 4.17 4.77 -0.10
C SER A 190 5.36 5.67 -0.44
N ILE A 191 5.21 7.00 -0.42
CA ILE A 191 6.25 7.95 -0.84
C ILE A 191 6.72 8.85 0.30
N LEU A 192 5.80 9.51 0.99
CA LEU A 192 6.12 10.54 1.96
C LEU A 192 5.20 10.43 3.18
N TYR A 193 5.79 10.31 4.36
CA TYR A 193 5.08 10.28 5.63
C TYR A 193 5.63 11.38 6.53
N LYS A 194 4.79 12.37 6.82
CA LYS A 194 5.06 13.60 7.57
C LYS A 194 6.07 14.55 6.93
N ASP A 195 7.29 14.09 6.71
CA ASP A 195 8.43 14.86 6.18
C ASP A 195 9.49 13.93 5.56
N SER A 196 10.57 14.51 5.00
CA SER A 196 11.65 13.80 4.31
C SER A 196 12.63 13.04 5.21
N SER A 197 12.51 13.12 6.55
CA SER A 197 13.41 12.37 7.43
C SER A 197 13.23 10.87 7.26
N ASN A 198 14.34 10.12 7.38
CA ASN A 198 14.41 8.66 7.16
C ASN A 198 14.11 8.19 5.73
N MET A 199 14.09 9.09 4.75
CA MET A 199 14.07 8.72 3.34
C MET A 199 15.48 8.47 2.81
N PRO A 200 15.70 7.46 1.95
CA PRO A 200 16.99 7.26 1.32
C PRO A 200 17.33 8.40 0.36
N GLY A 201 18.63 8.70 0.22
CA GLY A 201 19.10 9.73 -0.68
C GLY A 201 18.69 9.44 -2.13
N GLY A 202 18.18 10.47 -2.83
CA GLY A 202 17.73 10.36 -4.22
C GLY A 202 16.29 9.86 -4.39
N ALA A 203 15.61 9.47 -3.31
CA ALA A 203 14.18 9.17 -3.38
C ALA A 203 13.37 10.43 -3.75
N ILE A 204 12.24 10.25 -4.45
CA ILE A 204 11.28 11.35 -4.63
C ILE A 204 10.80 11.76 -3.23
N CYS A 205 10.66 13.08 -2.98
CA CYS A 205 10.40 13.66 -1.66
C CYS A 205 11.52 13.54 -0.62
N SER A 206 12.72 13.01 -0.94
CA SER A 206 13.86 13.04 0.01
C SER A 206 14.39 14.46 0.27
N ASN A 207 13.96 15.43 -0.53
CA ASN A 207 14.14 16.86 -0.33
C ASN A 207 12.82 17.59 -0.65
N LEU A 208 12.37 18.47 0.24
CA LEU A 208 11.19 19.33 0.06
C LEU A 208 11.56 20.81 -0.08
N ASP A 209 12.84 21.18 0.00
CA ASP A 209 13.30 22.53 -0.34
C ASP A 209 13.43 22.68 -1.87
N LEU A 210 12.28 22.64 -2.54
CA LEU A 210 12.11 22.64 -4.00
C LEU A 210 10.92 23.51 -4.38
N ASN A 211 10.75 23.79 -5.67
CA ASN A 211 9.56 24.52 -6.14
C ASN A 211 8.30 23.65 -6.11
N GLN A 212 8.44 22.39 -6.50
CA GLN A 212 7.35 21.42 -6.62
C GLN A 212 7.89 19.99 -6.57
N VAL A 213 7.05 19.07 -6.12
CA VAL A 213 7.33 17.62 -6.14
C VAL A 213 6.07 16.91 -6.62
N TYR A 214 6.18 16.15 -7.71
CA TYR A 214 5.05 15.41 -8.26
C TYR A 214 5.47 13.97 -8.51
N VAL A 215 4.55 13.06 -8.24
CA VAL A 215 4.80 11.63 -8.27
C VAL A 215 3.74 10.97 -9.13
N LYS A 216 4.17 10.05 -10.00
CA LYS A 216 3.28 9.23 -10.81
C LYS A 216 2.39 8.38 -9.91
N GLU A 217 1.09 8.32 -10.23
CA GLU A 217 0.13 7.65 -9.37
C GLU A 217 0.38 6.15 -9.16
N THR A 218 0.97 5.47 -10.14
CA THR A 218 1.38 4.06 -10.02
C THR A 218 2.52 3.80 -9.04
N ARG A 219 3.08 4.84 -8.40
CA ARG A 219 4.02 4.70 -7.28
C ARG A 219 3.35 4.84 -5.90
N MET A 220 2.03 5.00 -5.86
CA MET A 220 1.23 5.19 -4.66
C MET A 220 0.34 3.98 -4.43
N GLY A 221 0.18 3.51 -3.19
CA GLY A 221 -0.82 2.47 -2.90
C GLY A 221 -2.26 2.96 -3.13
N LEU A 222 -2.50 4.26 -2.91
CA LEU A 222 -3.73 4.97 -3.26
C LEU A 222 -3.31 6.31 -3.90
N PRO A 223 -3.80 6.70 -5.09
CA PRO A 223 -3.45 7.96 -5.75
C PRO A 223 -3.94 9.19 -4.99
N MET A 224 -3.22 9.63 -3.97
CA MET A 224 -3.55 10.81 -3.18
C MET A 224 -2.32 11.60 -2.71
N VAL A 225 -2.54 12.87 -2.42
CA VAL A 225 -1.59 13.76 -1.74
C VAL A 225 -2.32 14.57 -0.69
N MET A 226 -1.68 14.81 0.46
CA MET A 226 -2.20 15.62 1.55
C MET A 226 -1.15 16.64 2.01
N ALA A 227 -1.60 17.86 2.28
CA ALA A 227 -0.85 18.87 3.01
C ALA A 227 -1.65 19.27 4.27
N HIS A 228 -0.98 19.31 5.42
CA HIS A 228 -1.52 19.67 6.73
C HIS A 228 -0.72 20.82 7.34
N ASN A 229 -1.33 22.00 7.48
CA ASN A 229 -0.66 23.17 8.07
C ASN A 229 -0.58 23.05 9.60
N LYS A 230 0.63 23.10 10.17
CA LYS A 230 0.88 22.92 11.61
C LYS A 230 0.37 24.07 12.47
N ASN A 231 0.21 25.26 11.89
CA ASN A 231 -0.09 26.49 12.62
C ASN A 231 -1.61 26.72 12.74
N ASN A 232 -2.38 26.38 11.71
CA ASN A 232 -3.83 26.62 11.66
C ASN A 232 -4.66 25.34 11.43
N PHE A 233 -4.00 24.19 11.31
CA PHE A 233 -4.57 22.86 11.11
C PHE A 233 -5.33 22.67 9.79
N ASN A 234 -5.31 23.65 8.90
CA ASN A 234 -5.94 23.52 7.58
C ASN A 234 -5.32 22.34 6.84
N THR A 235 -6.19 21.45 6.37
CA THR A 235 -5.77 20.23 5.68
C THR A 235 -6.61 20.06 4.43
N LEU A 236 -5.95 19.73 3.33
CA LEU A 236 -6.59 19.25 2.12
C LEU A 236 -5.86 18.00 1.64
N ALA A 237 -6.62 16.94 1.42
CA ALA A 237 -6.18 15.82 0.62
C ALA A 237 -6.88 15.84 -0.76
N LEU A 238 -6.08 15.61 -1.80
CA LEU A 238 -6.51 15.49 -3.19
C LEU A 238 -6.33 14.03 -3.61
N THR A 239 -7.33 13.43 -4.26
CA THR A 239 -7.30 12.02 -4.70
C THR A 239 -7.81 11.89 -6.12
N HIS A 240 -7.18 11.08 -6.96
CA HIS A 240 -7.69 10.73 -8.29
C HIS A 240 -8.74 9.62 -8.17
N LEU A 241 -10.00 9.94 -8.46
CA LEU A 241 -11.15 9.05 -8.30
C LEU A 241 -11.29 8.07 -9.46
N ASN A 242 -11.44 6.79 -9.12
CA ASN A 242 -11.68 5.66 -10.03
C ASN A 242 -10.69 5.65 -11.22
N PRO A 243 -9.37 5.71 -10.96
CA PRO A 243 -8.37 5.91 -11.99
C PRO A 243 -8.41 4.76 -13.01
N GLN A 244 -8.52 5.09 -14.29
CA GLN A 244 -8.52 4.13 -15.40
C GLN A 244 -7.13 4.06 -16.02
N ILE A 245 -6.22 3.40 -15.29
CA ILE A 245 -4.79 3.42 -15.59
C ILE A 245 -4.48 2.55 -16.80
N SER A 246 -3.93 3.17 -17.84
CA SER A 246 -3.45 2.48 -19.03
C SER A 246 -2.22 3.15 -19.62
N THR A 247 -1.39 2.34 -20.25
CA THR A 247 -0.28 2.79 -21.09
C THR A 247 -0.46 2.35 -22.55
N GLY A 248 -1.59 1.71 -22.89
CA GLY A 248 -1.86 1.07 -24.17
C GLY A 248 -0.64 0.29 -24.70
N ASN A 249 -0.22 0.59 -25.91
CA ASN A 249 0.99 0.00 -26.51
C ASN A 249 2.27 0.83 -26.26
N CYS A 250 2.16 1.91 -25.49
CA CYS A 250 3.24 2.86 -25.24
C CYS A 250 4.16 2.35 -24.12
N THR A 251 5.07 1.43 -24.43
CA THR A 251 6.04 0.90 -23.44
C THR A 251 7.33 1.73 -23.33
N SER A 252 7.44 2.83 -24.11
CA SER A 252 8.61 3.69 -24.14
C SER A 252 8.76 4.54 -22.87
N SER A 253 9.98 4.60 -22.34
CA SER A 253 10.37 5.49 -21.25
C SER A 253 10.96 6.82 -21.76
N GLY A 254 10.71 7.17 -23.03
CA GLY A 254 11.33 8.33 -23.69
C GLY A 254 11.06 9.63 -22.93
N LEU A 255 12.02 10.57 -22.93
CA LEU A 255 11.83 11.89 -22.30
C LEU A 255 10.73 12.66 -23.05
N GLY A 256 9.64 13.00 -22.34
CA GLY A 256 8.55 13.79 -22.93
C GLY A 256 7.65 13.01 -23.89
N GLU A 257 7.34 11.73 -23.67
CA GLU A 257 6.42 10.99 -24.54
C GLU A 257 5.09 11.74 -24.76
N THR A 258 4.61 11.79 -26.01
CA THR A 258 3.34 12.41 -26.39
C THR A 258 2.46 11.36 -27.04
N ASN A 259 1.49 10.82 -26.28
CA ASN A 259 0.67 9.71 -26.71
C ASN A 259 -0.68 9.71 -25.99
N ASN A 260 -1.76 9.44 -26.72
CA ASN A 260 -3.13 9.40 -26.21
C ASN A 260 -3.49 8.10 -25.48
N ASP A 261 -2.68 7.05 -25.65
CA ASP A 261 -2.82 5.77 -24.92
C ASP A 261 -2.41 5.89 -23.44
N ILE A 262 -1.70 6.97 -23.08
CA ILE A 262 -1.24 7.23 -21.72
C ILE A 262 -2.40 7.83 -20.93
N GLN A 263 -2.92 7.03 -20.00
CA GLN A 263 -4.09 7.34 -19.17
C GLN A 263 -3.77 7.17 -17.69
N TYR A 264 -2.73 7.83 -17.21
CA TYR A 264 -2.41 7.85 -15.78
C TYR A 264 -1.90 9.22 -15.38
N GLY A 265 -2.23 9.62 -14.15
CA GLY A 265 -1.98 10.89 -13.48
C GLY A 265 -0.62 11.04 -12.77
N SER A 266 -0.38 12.25 -12.26
CA SER A 266 0.53 12.50 -11.14
C SER A 266 -0.10 13.40 -10.08
N LEU A 267 0.11 13.06 -8.80
CA LEU A 267 -0.25 13.93 -7.66
C LEU A 267 1.01 14.49 -7.01
N GLY A 268 0.90 15.67 -6.42
CA GLY A 268 2.06 16.33 -5.86
C GLY A 268 1.78 17.55 -5.02
N LEU A 269 2.90 18.16 -4.61
CA LEU A 269 3.00 19.34 -3.79
C LEU A 269 3.58 20.48 -4.63
N ASP A 270 2.87 21.60 -4.68
CA ASP A 270 3.51 22.89 -4.97
C ASP A 270 4.05 23.43 -3.65
N ILE A 271 5.24 24.03 -3.68
CA ILE A 271 5.93 24.53 -2.48
C ILE A 271 6.22 26.02 -2.63
N THR A 272 6.73 26.43 -3.80
CA THR A 272 7.02 27.83 -4.14
C THR A 272 6.18 28.26 -5.35
N PRO A 273 5.52 29.44 -5.32
CA PRO A 273 5.57 30.45 -4.26
C PRO A 273 4.72 30.11 -3.03
N ASN A 274 3.79 29.16 -3.10
CA ASN A 274 2.90 28.83 -1.99
C ASN A 274 2.75 27.32 -1.87
N VAL A 275 2.61 26.82 -0.65
CA VAL A 275 2.34 25.39 -0.41
C VAL A 275 0.92 25.05 -0.87
N GLY A 276 0.80 23.97 -1.64
CA GLY A 276 -0.45 23.48 -2.16
C GLY A 276 -0.38 22.03 -2.60
N VAL A 277 -1.53 21.47 -2.94
CA VAL A 277 -1.67 20.15 -3.54
C VAL A 277 -2.14 20.28 -4.98
N GLY A 278 -1.72 19.38 -5.85
CA GLY A 278 -2.09 19.45 -7.26
C GLY A 278 -2.12 18.10 -7.98
N PHE A 279 -2.72 18.14 -9.16
CA PHE A 279 -2.81 17.02 -10.10
C PHE A 279 -2.33 17.44 -11.48
N ILE A 280 -1.62 16.55 -12.17
CA ILE A 280 -1.16 16.72 -13.54
C ILE A 280 -1.68 15.52 -14.36
N TYR A 281 -2.25 15.79 -15.54
CA TYR A 281 -2.70 14.77 -16.49
C TYR A 281 -2.11 14.98 -17.91
N PRO A 282 -1.53 13.96 -18.58
CA PRO A 282 -1.37 12.60 -18.09
C PRO A 282 -0.37 12.52 -16.93
N SER A 283 0.93 12.73 -17.08
CA SER A 283 1.80 12.54 -15.91
C SER A 283 3.07 13.37 -16.00
N SER A 284 3.51 13.87 -14.85
CA SER A 284 4.85 14.37 -14.67
C SER A 284 5.45 13.95 -13.33
N GLU A 285 6.73 13.65 -13.31
CA GLU A 285 7.51 13.35 -12.10
C GLU A 285 8.64 14.37 -11.93
N PHE A 286 8.66 15.02 -10.77
CA PHE A 286 9.64 16.06 -10.42
C PHE A 286 10.05 15.92 -8.94
N PRO A 287 11.29 16.29 -8.57
CA PRO A 287 12.37 16.78 -9.45
C PRO A 287 13.07 15.66 -10.23
N ASN A 288 12.88 14.41 -9.82
CA ASN A 288 13.46 13.21 -10.42
C ASN A 288 12.36 12.17 -10.66
N SER A 289 12.63 11.21 -11.54
CA SER A 289 11.83 10.00 -11.72
C SER A 289 12.68 8.77 -11.35
N TYR A 290 12.04 7.65 -11.01
CA TYR A 290 12.74 6.36 -10.94
C TYR A 290 12.94 5.71 -12.31
N ASP A 291 12.34 6.27 -13.36
CA ASP A 291 12.46 5.77 -14.74
C ASP A 291 13.65 6.39 -15.50
N ALA A 292 14.19 7.53 -15.04
CA ALA A 292 15.29 8.24 -15.68
C ALA A 292 16.07 9.15 -14.74
N ASN A 293 17.27 9.57 -15.16
CA ASN A 293 18.04 10.61 -14.47
C ASN A 293 17.42 11.99 -14.72
N GLY A 294 16.59 12.44 -13.78
CA GLY A 294 15.94 13.76 -13.81
C GLY A 294 14.42 13.68 -14.02
N PRO A 295 13.78 14.84 -14.27
CA PRO A 295 12.33 14.91 -14.34
C PRO A 295 11.79 14.32 -15.64
N ILE A 296 10.56 13.81 -15.58
CA ILE A 296 9.85 13.27 -16.73
C ILE A 296 8.49 13.95 -16.84
N SER A 297 8.13 14.39 -18.04
CA SER A 297 6.76 14.79 -18.38
C SER A 297 6.20 13.89 -19.47
N ARG A 298 4.88 13.79 -19.50
CA ARG A 298 4.06 13.08 -20.48
C ARG A 298 2.98 14.03 -20.98
N TYR A 299 2.64 13.89 -22.25
CA TYR A 299 1.66 14.72 -22.93
C TYR A 299 0.67 13.84 -23.69
N ASN A 300 -0.57 14.31 -23.87
CA ASN A 300 -1.42 13.77 -24.91
C ASN A 300 -1.31 14.65 -26.16
N GLU A 301 -1.61 14.10 -27.34
CA GLU A 301 -1.53 14.83 -28.60
C GLU A 301 -2.59 15.94 -28.69
N ILE A 302 -2.20 17.08 -29.25
CA ILE A 302 -3.16 18.15 -29.58
C ILE A 302 -3.79 17.80 -30.93
N LYS A 303 -4.91 17.08 -30.86
CA LYS A 303 -5.72 16.71 -32.03
C LYS A 303 -7.14 17.22 -31.84
N LYS A 304 -7.71 17.84 -32.88
CA LYS A 304 -9.09 18.32 -32.84
C LYS A 304 -10.03 17.19 -32.38
N ASP A 305 -10.95 17.54 -31.48
CA ASP A 305 -11.95 16.66 -30.86
C ASP A 305 -11.37 15.60 -29.89
N TYR A 306 -10.05 15.54 -29.69
CA TYR A 306 -9.46 14.80 -28.58
C TYR A 306 -9.81 15.48 -27.26
N TYR A 307 -9.98 14.68 -26.21
CA TYR A 307 -10.24 15.19 -24.87
C TYR A 307 -9.50 14.43 -23.78
N GLN A 308 -9.21 15.14 -22.69
CA GLN A 308 -8.85 14.55 -21.40
C GLN A 308 -10.07 14.58 -20.50
N GLU A 309 -10.27 13.53 -19.70
CA GLU A 309 -11.34 13.45 -18.71
C GLU A 309 -10.84 12.72 -17.46
N TYR A 310 -11.04 13.32 -16.29
CA TYR A 310 -10.66 12.74 -15.00
C TYR A 310 -11.47 13.35 -13.85
N SER A 311 -11.53 12.63 -12.74
CA SER A 311 -12.26 13.07 -11.52
C SER A 311 -11.34 13.15 -10.32
N LEU A 312 -11.45 14.20 -9.51
CA LEU A 312 -10.66 14.40 -8.30
C LEU A 312 -11.57 14.58 -7.09
N SER A 313 -11.21 13.97 -5.96
CA SER A 313 -11.84 14.20 -4.67
C SER A 313 -11.08 15.25 -3.87
N LEU A 314 -11.83 16.14 -3.21
CA LEU A 314 -11.35 17.21 -2.34
C LEU A 314 -11.79 16.92 -0.91
N ILE A 315 -10.86 16.46 -0.08
CA ILE A 315 -11.12 16.03 1.30
C ILE A 315 -10.54 17.07 2.24
N ALA A 316 -11.41 17.96 2.74
CA ALA A 316 -11.05 18.98 3.70
C ALA A 316 -11.05 18.42 5.13
N SER A 317 -10.12 18.87 5.95
CA SER A 317 -10.20 18.64 7.40
C SER A 317 -9.51 19.74 8.20
N ASN A 318 -9.71 19.73 9.52
CA ASN A 318 -8.99 20.59 10.47
C ASN A 318 -8.57 19.78 11.72
N LYS A 319 -7.96 18.61 11.50
CA LYS A 319 -7.47 17.75 12.59
C LYS A 319 -6.26 18.40 13.26
N GLN A 320 -6.14 18.31 14.58
CA GLN A 320 -5.07 18.99 15.32
C GLN A 320 -3.68 18.37 15.15
N THR A 321 -3.62 17.08 14.78
CA THR A 321 -2.37 16.34 14.63
C THR A 321 -2.26 15.77 13.23
N TYR A 322 -1.02 15.62 12.75
CA TYR A 322 -0.74 14.92 11.49
C TYR A 322 -1.29 13.49 11.48
N ASN A 323 -1.14 12.73 12.58
CA ASN A 323 -1.61 11.34 12.66
C ASN A 323 -3.13 11.27 12.41
N ASP A 324 -3.90 12.17 13.04
CA ASP A 324 -5.36 12.24 12.85
C ASP A 324 -5.73 12.72 11.45
N ALA A 325 -4.99 13.67 10.88
CA ALA A 325 -5.19 14.17 9.53
C ALA A 325 -4.94 13.07 8.48
N MET A 326 -3.86 12.29 8.63
CA MET A 326 -3.49 11.18 7.75
C MET A 326 -4.55 10.07 7.81
N VAL A 327 -4.93 9.61 9.01
CA VAL A 327 -5.95 8.56 9.19
C VAL A 327 -7.28 8.99 8.57
N TYR A 328 -7.75 10.19 8.91
CA TYR A 328 -9.00 10.70 8.36
C TYR A 328 -8.96 10.79 6.83
N SER A 329 -7.93 11.43 6.28
CA SER A 329 -7.84 11.67 4.84
C SER A 329 -7.74 10.37 4.05
N TYR A 330 -6.93 9.41 4.50
CA TYR A 330 -6.81 8.12 3.84
C TYR A 330 -8.11 7.31 3.93
N GLN A 331 -8.77 7.27 5.09
CA GLN A 331 -10.05 6.55 5.22
C GLN A 331 -11.13 7.16 4.31
N GLN A 332 -11.22 8.49 4.24
CA GLN A 332 -12.16 9.15 3.35
C GLN A 332 -11.84 8.86 1.88
N ALA A 333 -10.58 8.99 1.47
CA ALA A 333 -10.13 8.69 0.10
C ALA A 333 -10.39 7.23 -0.27
N TYR A 334 -10.04 6.30 0.63
CA TYR A 334 -10.26 4.89 0.42
C TYR A 334 -11.74 4.61 0.17
N GLN A 335 -12.66 5.15 0.96
CA GLN A 335 -14.09 4.86 0.81
C GLN A 335 -14.72 5.33 -0.51
N GLN A 336 -14.07 6.17 -1.31
CA GLN A 336 -14.65 6.70 -2.56
C GLN A 336 -14.34 5.88 -3.81
N GLU A 337 -13.31 5.04 -3.80
CA GLU A 337 -12.97 4.25 -4.98
C GLU A 337 -13.87 3.01 -5.09
N ALA A 338 -14.44 2.81 -6.28
CA ALA A 338 -15.06 1.56 -6.64
C ALA A 338 -13.97 0.50 -6.88
N ARG A 339 -13.98 -0.56 -6.07
CA ARG A 339 -12.97 -1.63 -6.16
C ARG A 339 -13.63 -2.98 -6.35
N LYS A 340 -13.03 -3.79 -7.23
CA LYS A 340 -13.38 -5.19 -7.34
C LYS A 340 -12.63 -5.99 -6.27
N ILE A 341 -13.37 -6.56 -5.33
CA ILE A 341 -12.86 -7.61 -4.45
C ILE A 341 -13.10 -8.93 -5.18
N TYR A 342 -12.03 -9.69 -5.39
CA TYR A 342 -12.12 -10.98 -6.05
C TYR A 342 -12.64 -12.03 -5.07
N ASP A 343 -13.31 -13.05 -5.59
CA ASP A 343 -13.77 -14.19 -4.79
C ASP A 343 -12.69 -15.27 -4.84
N MET A 344 -11.96 -15.45 -3.73
CA MET A 344 -10.85 -16.41 -3.63
C MET A 344 -11.26 -17.60 -2.77
N ASP A 345 -10.95 -18.81 -3.22
CA ASP A 345 -11.08 -19.99 -2.37
C ASP A 345 -9.93 -20.05 -1.36
N ILE A 346 -10.16 -19.47 -0.19
CA ILE A 346 -9.17 -19.36 0.89
C ILE A 346 -8.68 -20.72 1.39
N ASP A 347 -9.55 -21.75 1.37
CA ASP A 347 -9.16 -23.09 1.80
C ASP A 347 -8.24 -23.76 0.76
N GLU A 348 -8.51 -23.55 -0.52
CA GLU A 348 -7.64 -24.02 -1.61
C GLU A 348 -6.30 -23.28 -1.62
N ILE A 349 -6.26 -21.96 -1.41
CA ILE A 349 -5.00 -21.20 -1.26
C ILE A 349 -4.15 -21.77 -0.12
N TYR A 350 -4.77 -22.07 1.02
CA TYR A 350 -4.07 -22.69 2.15
C TYR A 350 -3.45 -24.03 1.74
N LYS A 351 -4.24 -24.89 1.10
CA LYS A 351 -3.79 -26.21 0.63
C LYS A 351 -2.65 -26.12 -0.39
N GLN A 352 -2.73 -25.21 -1.37
CA GLN A 352 -1.68 -25.04 -2.38
C GLN A 352 -0.33 -24.67 -1.76
N ASN A 353 -0.33 -23.87 -0.68
CA ASN A 353 0.89 -23.55 0.05
C ASN A 353 1.43 -24.76 0.84
N ILE A 354 0.55 -25.55 1.46
CA ILE A 354 0.94 -26.81 2.12
C ILE A 354 1.56 -27.78 1.13
N ASP A 355 0.98 -27.91 -0.07
CA ASP A 355 1.48 -28.78 -1.14
C ASP A 355 2.88 -28.35 -1.60
N LEU A 356 3.11 -27.04 -1.77
CA LEU A 356 4.43 -26.49 -2.09
C LEU A 356 5.45 -26.81 -0.98
N PHE A 357 5.18 -26.42 0.27
CA PHE A 357 6.12 -26.65 1.38
C PHE A 357 6.40 -28.14 1.60
N SER A 358 5.37 -29.00 1.53
CA SER A 358 5.53 -30.44 1.65
C SER A 358 6.40 -31.02 0.54
N SER A 359 6.24 -30.55 -0.70
CA SER A 359 7.00 -31.02 -1.86
C SER A 359 8.46 -30.54 -1.82
N GLU A 360 8.71 -29.36 -1.26
CA GLU A 360 10.03 -28.74 -1.22
C GLU A 360 10.79 -28.99 0.10
N TYR A 361 10.25 -29.84 0.98
CA TYR A 361 10.95 -30.36 2.15
C TYR A 361 12.28 -31.02 1.78
N ARG A 362 13.32 -30.75 2.57
CA ARG A 362 14.67 -31.34 2.48
C ARG A 362 15.10 -31.89 3.82
N GLU A 363 15.74 -33.05 3.78
CA GLU A 363 16.38 -33.67 4.94
C GLU A 363 17.86 -33.92 4.64
N TYR A 364 18.68 -33.76 5.68
CA TYR A 364 20.10 -34.07 5.64
C TYR A 364 20.39 -35.08 6.73
N LYS A 365 21.20 -36.08 6.39
CA LYS A 365 21.38 -37.28 7.20
C LYS A 365 22.85 -37.52 7.54
N SER A 366 23.08 -38.02 8.74
CA SER A 366 24.34 -38.59 9.17
C SER A 366 24.06 -39.92 9.86
N ASN A 367 24.74 -41.00 9.44
CA ASN A 367 24.49 -42.36 9.93
C ASN A 367 22.99 -42.74 9.90
N ASN A 368 22.30 -42.40 8.81
CA ASN A 368 20.85 -42.60 8.60
C ASN A 368 19.90 -41.82 9.53
N ASN A 369 20.40 -41.02 10.46
CA ASN A 369 19.60 -40.14 11.29
C ASN A 369 19.47 -38.75 10.63
N ILE A 370 18.28 -38.17 10.69
CA ILE A 370 18.06 -36.78 10.26
C ILE A 370 18.79 -35.86 11.25
N VAL A 371 19.69 -35.03 10.74
CA VAL A 371 20.53 -34.12 11.53
C VAL A 371 20.21 -32.64 11.28
N SER A 372 19.55 -32.35 10.16
CA SER A 372 18.89 -31.07 9.87
C SER A 372 17.81 -31.28 8.80
N ALA A 373 16.80 -30.42 8.82
CA ALA A 373 15.70 -30.43 7.87
C ALA A 373 15.19 -29.00 7.65
N GLY A 374 14.61 -28.74 6.47
CA GLY A 374 14.07 -27.43 6.11
C GLY A 374 13.58 -27.35 4.67
N PHE A 375 13.41 -26.12 4.19
CA PHE A 375 13.06 -25.78 2.80
C PHE A 375 14.23 -25.04 2.13
N PRO A 376 14.34 -25.07 0.79
CA PRO A 376 15.27 -24.19 0.07
C PRO A 376 15.04 -22.71 0.39
N TRP A 377 16.08 -21.89 0.19
CA TRP A 377 16.00 -20.44 0.42
C TRP A 377 15.09 -19.74 -0.58
N ALA A 378 15.13 -20.18 -1.84
CA ALA A 378 14.34 -19.62 -2.94
C ALA A 378 14.02 -20.71 -3.98
N LEU A 379 12.99 -20.47 -4.79
CA LEU A 379 12.63 -21.27 -5.96
C LEU A 379 12.43 -20.38 -7.18
N ASP A 380 12.99 -20.75 -8.32
CA ASP A 380 12.93 -19.99 -9.57
C ASP A 380 11.56 -20.12 -10.24
N LEU A 381 11.06 -19.03 -10.81
CA LEU A 381 9.86 -19.06 -11.65
C LEU A 381 10.20 -19.40 -13.11
N PRO A 382 9.30 -20.07 -13.86
CA PRO A 382 8.05 -20.69 -13.40
C PRO A 382 8.25 -22.13 -12.88
N ASP A 383 9.44 -22.71 -13.07
CA ASP A 383 9.65 -24.17 -12.99
C ASP A 383 10.06 -24.70 -11.61
N GLY A 384 10.20 -23.83 -10.62
CA GLY A 384 10.53 -24.17 -9.24
C GLY A 384 11.87 -24.90 -9.10
N LYS A 385 12.85 -24.58 -9.94
CA LYS A 385 14.26 -24.94 -9.70
C LYS A 385 14.80 -24.21 -8.47
N ASN A 386 15.85 -24.75 -7.87
CA ASN A 386 16.53 -24.12 -6.74
C ASN A 386 17.96 -23.77 -7.14
N THR A 387 18.17 -22.69 -7.89
CA THR A 387 19.51 -22.27 -8.34
C THR A 387 20.32 -21.56 -7.26
N GLU A 388 19.67 -20.85 -6.32
CA GLU A 388 20.36 -20.20 -5.18
C GLU A 388 20.86 -21.19 -4.11
N GLY A 389 20.47 -22.46 -4.21
CA GLY A 389 20.85 -23.51 -3.27
C GLY A 389 20.02 -23.54 -1.98
N VAL A 390 20.45 -24.38 -1.04
CA VAL A 390 19.72 -24.67 0.19
C VAL A 390 20.43 -24.08 1.38
N SER A 391 19.74 -23.16 2.07
CA SER A 391 20.10 -22.66 3.40
C SER A 391 18.83 -22.41 4.19
N PHE A 392 18.90 -22.53 5.52
CA PHE A 392 17.74 -22.46 6.41
C PHE A 392 17.85 -21.22 7.30
N GLN A 393 16.91 -20.29 7.19
CA GLN A 393 16.80 -19.13 8.11
C GLN A 393 15.50 -19.24 8.90
N MET A 394 15.59 -19.12 10.23
CA MET A 394 14.47 -19.47 11.12
C MET A 394 13.20 -18.64 10.87
N GLY A 395 13.36 -17.35 10.56
CA GLY A 395 12.30 -16.37 10.29
C GLY A 395 12.66 -15.48 9.10
N PHE A 396 12.15 -14.23 9.07
CA PHE A 396 12.37 -13.25 8.01
C PHE A 396 12.06 -13.78 6.60
N VAL A 397 13.05 -13.97 5.72
CA VAL A 397 12.83 -14.45 4.34
C VAL A 397 12.65 -15.97 4.33
N GLY A 398 13.42 -16.69 5.14
CA GLY A 398 13.42 -18.15 5.13
C GLY A 398 12.19 -18.79 5.78
N GLN A 399 11.54 -18.09 6.73
CA GLN A 399 10.33 -18.51 7.47
C GLN A 399 10.26 -20.02 7.79
N GLN A 400 11.40 -20.62 8.15
CA GLN A 400 11.48 -22.08 8.25
C GLN A 400 10.58 -22.59 9.37
N ILE A 401 10.55 -21.90 10.51
CA ILE A 401 9.76 -22.34 11.66
C ILE A 401 8.25 -22.11 11.41
N PRO A 402 7.77 -20.92 11.00
CA PRO A 402 6.34 -20.73 10.73
C PRO A 402 5.79 -21.64 9.61
N ALA A 403 6.51 -21.83 8.50
CA ALA A 403 6.09 -22.76 7.46
C ALA A 403 5.98 -24.21 7.98
N SER A 404 6.89 -24.62 8.88
CA SER A 404 6.89 -25.95 9.48
C SER A 404 5.76 -26.17 10.48
N TYR A 405 5.38 -25.12 11.22
CA TYR A 405 4.15 -25.13 12.03
C TYR A 405 2.93 -25.48 11.17
N HIS A 406 2.78 -24.84 10.01
CA HIS A 406 1.65 -25.11 9.12
C HIS A 406 1.65 -26.54 8.58
N LEU A 407 2.80 -27.11 8.21
CA LEU A 407 2.89 -28.52 7.82
C LEU A 407 2.50 -29.44 8.99
N PHE A 408 3.08 -29.22 10.18
CA PHE A 408 2.80 -30.04 11.36
C PHE A 408 1.31 -30.01 11.72
N ARG A 409 0.71 -28.82 11.74
CA ARG A 409 -0.71 -28.61 11.99
C ARG A 409 -1.58 -29.32 10.96
N TYR A 410 -1.35 -29.05 9.68
CA TYR A 410 -2.15 -29.63 8.59
C TYR A 410 -2.09 -31.16 8.61
N GLY A 411 -0.89 -31.73 8.70
CA GLY A 411 -0.71 -33.18 8.72
C GLY A 411 -1.40 -33.83 9.91
N THR A 412 -1.29 -33.21 11.10
CA THR A 412 -1.94 -33.73 12.31
C THR A 412 -3.47 -33.70 12.20
N LEU A 413 -4.06 -32.57 11.76
CA LEU A 413 -5.51 -32.44 11.64
C LEU A 413 -6.13 -33.30 10.53
N ASN A 414 -5.36 -33.62 9.48
CA ASN A 414 -5.83 -34.44 8.35
C ASN A 414 -5.38 -35.91 8.45
N ASN A 415 -4.78 -36.33 9.57
CA ASN A 415 -4.21 -37.67 9.74
C ASN A 415 -3.17 -38.05 8.67
N ASP A 416 -2.47 -37.07 8.10
CA ASP A 416 -1.34 -37.29 7.19
C ASP A 416 -0.03 -37.26 7.99
N GLN A 417 0.39 -38.44 8.44
CA GLN A 417 1.63 -38.62 9.21
C GLN A 417 2.88 -38.22 8.43
N THR A 418 2.86 -38.28 7.10
CA THR A 418 4.01 -37.90 6.27
C THR A 418 4.22 -36.40 6.33
N ILE A 419 3.16 -35.62 6.13
CA ILE A 419 3.22 -34.16 6.21
C ILE A 419 3.50 -33.72 7.65
N ALA A 420 2.83 -34.31 8.64
CA ALA A 420 3.05 -33.98 10.04
C ALA A 420 4.52 -34.18 10.43
N LYS A 421 5.13 -35.29 10.02
CA LYS A 421 6.52 -35.60 10.34
C LYS A 421 7.52 -34.65 9.66
N LYS A 422 7.23 -34.18 8.44
CA LYS A 422 8.07 -33.17 7.78
C LYS A 422 8.14 -31.88 8.59
N GLY A 423 6.99 -31.34 9.01
CA GLY A 423 6.94 -30.15 9.87
C GLY A 423 7.63 -30.38 11.21
N GLU A 424 7.34 -31.51 11.85
CA GLU A 424 7.93 -31.88 13.14
C GLU A 424 9.47 -31.97 13.08
N ASN A 425 10.04 -32.57 12.02
CA ASN A 425 11.50 -32.71 11.89
C ASN A 425 12.22 -31.35 11.79
N ILE A 426 11.61 -30.36 11.13
CA ILE A 426 12.18 -29.01 11.03
C ILE A 426 12.10 -28.31 12.38
N LEU A 427 10.96 -28.41 13.07
CA LEU A 427 10.77 -27.86 14.41
C LEU A 427 11.74 -28.50 15.43
N ASP A 428 11.94 -29.81 15.36
CA ASP A 428 12.89 -30.56 16.18
C ASP A 428 14.35 -30.14 15.88
N PHE A 429 14.69 -29.85 14.63
CA PHE A 429 16.00 -29.32 14.27
C PHE A 429 16.25 -27.93 14.88
N TRP A 430 15.34 -26.99 14.69
CA TRP A 430 15.48 -25.62 15.21
C TRP A 430 15.44 -25.55 16.74
N SER A 431 14.75 -26.48 17.40
CA SER A 431 14.71 -26.59 18.87
C SER A 431 15.86 -27.41 19.47
N SER A 432 16.77 -27.93 18.65
CA SER A 432 17.89 -28.73 19.14
C SER A 432 18.89 -27.92 20.00
N ASP A 433 19.57 -28.62 20.91
CA ASP A 433 20.61 -28.02 21.77
C ASP A 433 21.71 -27.32 20.96
N LYS A 434 22.01 -27.82 19.77
CA LYS A 434 23.01 -27.27 18.86
C LYS A 434 22.65 -25.86 18.39
N ILE A 435 21.40 -25.67 17.96
CA ILE A 435 20.90 -24.37 17.52
C ILE A 435 20.78 -23.42 18.71
N ASN A 436 20.35 -23.96 19.85
CA ASN A 436 20.07 -23.21 21.08
C ASN A 436 21.26 -23.18 22.06
N ALA A 437 22.49 -23.45 21.60
CA ALA A 437 23.65 -23.59 22.49
C ALA A 437 24.07 -22.27 23.15
N ASN A 438 23.80 -21.14 22.50
CA ASN A 438 24.24 -19.81 22.92
C ASN A 438 23.15 -19.04 23.70
N TYR A 439 23.36 -17.74 23.94
CA TYR A 439 22.37 -16.86 24.57
C TYR A 439 21.17 -16.66 23.64
N PHE A 440 21.42 -16.23 22.40
CA PHE A 440 20.43 -16.27 21.33
C PHE A 440 20.72 -17.44 20.38
N PRO A 441 19.68 -18.04 19.76
CA PRO A 441 19.86 -19.16 18.85
C PRO A 441 20.63 -18.73 17.60
N TYR A 442 21.26 -19.69 16.94
CA TYR A 442 21.66 -19.48 15.54
C TYR A 442 20.41 -19.25 14.69
N VAL A 443 20.43 -18.21 13.86
CA VAL A 443 19.26 -17.79 13.07
C VAL A 443 19.34 -18.22 11.61
N TRP A 444 20.51 -18.66 11.14
CA TRP A 444 20.74 -19.09 9.76
C TRP A 444 21.76 -20.24 9.71
N TRP A 445 21.43 -21.29 8.96
CA TRP A 445 22.16 -22.54 8.88
C TRP A 445 22.38 -23.00 7.42
N ASN A 446 23.59 -23.47 7.12
CA ASN A 446 23.94 -24.10 5.85
C ASN A 446 23.95 -25.63 6.04
N PRO A 447 22.92 -26.36 5.59
CA PRO A 447 22.79 -27.78 5.88
C PRO A 447 23.77 -28.65 5.07
N SER A 448 24.15 -29.81 5.64
CA SER A 448 24.98 -30.82 4.94
C SER A 448 24.85 -32.21 5.56
N ASN A 449 25.21 -33.26 4.81
CA ASN A 449 25.22 -34.67 5.26
C ASN A 449 26.44 -35.02 6.13
N ASN A 450 26.76 -34.19 7.12
CA ASN A 450 27.84 -34.44 8.08
C ASN A 450 27.28 -34.65 9.50
N THR A 451 28.12 -35.08 10.44
CA THR A 451 27.71 -35.34 11.83
C THR A 451 27.13 -34.12 12.54
N ASN A 452 27.54 -32.92 12.11
CA ASN A 452 27.02 -31.65 12.63
C ASN A 452 25.72 -31.22 11.94
N GLY A 453 25.26 -31.91 10.89
CA GLY A 453 24.11 -31.55 10.09
C GLY A 453 24.26 -30.25 9.28
N GLY A 454 25.48 -29.77 9.08
CA GLY A 454 25.74 -28.46 8.46
C GLY A 454 26.70 -27.58 9.27
N SER A 455 26.65 -26.28 8.95
CA SER A 455 27.40 -25.23 9.63
C SER A 455 26.56 -23.97 9.78
N VAL A 456 26.94 -23.12 10.73
CA VAL A 456 26.31 -21.81 10.93
C VAL A 456 26.60 -20.91 9.73
N HIS A 457 25.57 -20.25 9.22
CA HIS A 457 25.74 -19.12 8.30
C HIS A 457 26.01 -17.87 9.15
N GLN A 458 27.13 -17.18 8.92
CA GLN A 458 27.50 -16.00 9.70
C GLN A 458 26.49 -14.88 9.43
N TYR A 459 25.67 -14.57 10.44
CA TYR A 459 24.60 -13.59 10.33
C TYR A 459 24.28 -13.06 11.73
N SER A 460 24.04 -11.76 11.85
CA SER A 460 23.65 -11.17 13.13
C SER A 460 22.27 -11.68 13.55
N CYS A 461 22.06 -11.81 14.85
CA CYS A 461 20.78 -12.14 15.44
C CYS A 461 19.87 -10.89 15.39
N PHE A 462 19.36 -10.57 14.20
CA PHE A 462 18.37 -9.50 14.03
C PHE A 462 17.11 -9.84 14.82
N LEU A 463 16.57 -8.84 15.56
CA LEU A 463 15.35 -9.00 16.34
C LEU A 463 14.20 -9.54 15.49
N ARG A 464 14.08 -9.02 14.25
CA ARG A 464 13.12 -9.49 13.24
C ARG A 464 13.23 -11.00 12.97
N CYS A 465 14.43 -11.48 12.62
CA CYS A 465 14.62 -12.88 12.24
C CYS A 465 14.36 -13.83 13.41
N MET A 466 14.80 -13.46 14.62
CA MET A 466 14.54 -14.25 15.82
C MET A 466 13.06 -14.31 16.18
N ILE A 467 12.37 -13.17 16.18
CA ILE A 467 10.97 -13.09 16.62
C ILE A 467 10.06 -13.85 15.66
N ASP A 468 10.20 -13.67 14.35
CA ASP A 468 9.38 -14.38 13.36
C ASP A 468 9.46 -15.90 13.57
N GLY A 469 10.67 -16.43 13.73
CA GLY A 469 10.85 -17.86 13.99
C GLY A 469 10.29 -18.29 15.35
N MET A 470 10.42 -17.46 16.39
CA MET A 470 9.95 -17.79 17.74
C MET A 470 8.43 -17.71 17.89
N GLU A 471 7.76 -16.82 17.17
CA GLU A 471 6.30 -16.79 17.11
C GLU A 471 5.76 -18.08 16.48
N GLY A 472 6.34 -18.54 15.36
CA GLY A 472 5.99 -19.84 14.77
C GLY A 472 6.25 -21.03 15.71
N MET A 473 7.31 -20.98 16.52
CA MET A 473 7.60 -22.02 17.51
C MET A 473 6.55 -22.04 18.63
N ILE A 474 6.11 -20.86 19.11
CA ILE A 474 5.00 -20.74 20.08
C ILE A 474 3.75 -21.39 19.52
N ASP A 475 3.38 -21.07 18.27
CA ASP A 475 2.17 -21.60 17.64
C ASP A 475 2.23 -23.12 17.47
N ALA A 476 3.40 -23.64 17.07
CA ALA A 476 3.63 -25.08 17.01
C ALA A 476 3.49 -25.75 18.39
N TYR A 477 4.05 -25.16 19.43
CA TYR A 477 3.97 -25.71 20.79
C TYR A 477 2.53 -25.68 21.33
N ILE A 478 1.82 -24.56 21.19
CA ILE A 478 0.42 -24.43 21.63
C ILE A 478 -0.44 -25.48 20.92
N PHE A 479 -0.31 -25.60 19.61
CA PHE A 479 -1.04 -26.60 18.84
C PHE A 479 -0.68 -28.03 19.27
N ALA A 480 0.61 -28.36 19.41
CA ALA A 480 1.05 -29.68 19.89
C ALA A 480 0.41 -30.02 21.25
N LYS A 481 0.40 -29.05 22.18
CA LYS A 481 -0.19 -29.23 23.50
C LYS A 481 -1.70 -29.48 23.45
N GLN A 482 -2.42 -28.75 22.59
CA GLN A 482 -3.86 -28.97 22.34
C GLN A 482 -4.15 -30.36 21.76
N GLN A 483 -3.21 -30.92 20.98
CA GLN A 483 -3.30 -32.29 20.45
C GLN A 483 -2.75 -33.36 21.42
N ASN A 484 -2.40 -32.99 22.66
CA ASN A 484 -1.77 -33.86 23.66
C ASN A 484 -0.43 -34.48 23.20
N ILE A 485 0.30 -33.77 22.32
CA ILE A 485 1.64 -34.14 21.88
C ILE A 485 2.66 -33.40 22.73
N ASP A 486 3.52 -34.13 23.45
CA ASP A 486 4.52 -33.53 24.32
C ASP A 486 5.79 -33.13 23.55
N LYS A 487 6.18 -31.86 23.69
CA LYS A 487 7.30 -31.23 22.96
C LYS A 487 8.14 -30.34 23.88
N PRO A 488 8.87 -30.93 24.84
CA PRO A 488 9.63 -30.17 25.84
C PRO A 488 10.76 -29.34 25.22
N SER A 489 11.42 -29.79 24.14
CA SER A 489 12.47 -29.01 23.48
C SER A 489 11.93 -27.71 22.86
N TRP A 490 10.73 -27.75 22.28
CA TRP A 490 10.08 -26.58 21.66
C TRP A 490 9.76 -25.55 22.74
N TYR A 491 9.15 -25.99 23.86
CA TYR A 491 8.89 -25.14 25.01
C TYR A 491 10.16 -24.53 25.60
N ASN A 492 11.20 -25.34 25.80
CA ASN A 492 12.47 -24.89 26.38
C ASN A 492 13.14 -23.82 25.51
N MET A 493 13.11 -23.97 24.18
CA MET A 493 13.62 -22.97 23.24
C MET A 493 12.91 -21.63 23.42
N ILE A 494 11.58 -21.63 23.42
CA ILE A 494 10.76 -20.43 23.56
C ILE A 494 11.04 -19.74 24.91
N ILE A 495 11.01 -20.48 26.02
CA ILE A 495 11.20 -19.94 27.37
C ILE A 495 12.59 -19.35 27.54
N LYS A 496 13.63 -20.06 27.06
CA LYS A 496 15.01 -19.58 27.10
C LYS A 496 15.13 -18.26 26.33
N PHE A 497 14.61 -18.22 25.09
CA PHE A 497 14.65 -17.03 24.26
C PHE A 497 13.88 -15.86 24.92
N ALA A 498 12.67 -16.08 25.42
CA ALA A 498 11.86 -15.04 26.03
C ALA A 498 12.53 -14.44 27.29
N ASN A 499 13.12 -15.28 28.15
CA ASN A 499 13.86 -14.81 29.32
C ASN A 499 15.07 -13.96 28.91
N ASN A 500 15.80 -14.42 27.90
CA ASN A 500 16.97 -13.72 27.37
C ASN A 500 16.59 -12.39 26.71
N LEU A 501 15.47 -12.35 25.99
CA LEU A 501 14.95 -11.11 25.41
C LEU A 501 14.59 -10.09 26.50
N VAL A 502 13.85 -10.49 27.54
CA VAL A 502 13.51 -9.59 28.67
C VAL A 502 14.78 -9.03 29.34
N ASN A 503 15.81 -9.88 29.52
CA ASN A 503 17.07 -9.48 30.16
C ASN A 503 17.86 -8.41 29.38
N VAL A 504 17.70 -8.35 28.05
CA VAL A 504 18.38 -7.35 27.20
C VAL A 504 17.53 -6.11 26.92
N GLN A 505 16.33 -6.00 27.52
CA GLN A 505 15.50 -4.80 27.39
C GLN A 505 16.19 -3.58 27.99
N ASN A 506 16.23 -2.49 27.24
CA ASN A 506 16.83 -1.24 27.72
C ASN A 506 15.99 -0.61 28.85
N VAL A 507 16.62 0.30 29.61
CA VAL A 507 15.96 1.03 30.72
C VAL A 507 14.74 1.82 30.25
N ASP A 508 14.75 2.35 29.03
CA ASP A 508 13.63 3.07 28.40
C ASP A 508 12.56 2.15 27.79
N GLY A 509 12.72 0.83 27.88
CA GLY A 509 11.80 -0.16 27.32
C GLY A 509 12.13 -0.63 25.91
N SER A 510 13.03 0.06 25.21
CA SER A 510 13.39 -0.28 23.83
C SER A 510 14.19 -1.57 23.71
N PHE A 511 14.17 -2.15 22.51
CA PHE A 511 15.07 -3.22 22.09
C PHE A 511 15.98 -2.74 20.96
N TYR A 512 17.16 -3.31 20.89
CA TYR A 512 18.08 -3.07 19.78
C TYR A 512 17.69 -3.91 18.55
N ARG A 513 18.05 -3.42 17.37
CA ARG A 513 17.74 -4.04 16.08
C ARG A 513 18.45 -5.38 15.88
N ALA A 514 19.69 -5.51 16.36
CA ALA A 514 20.48 -6.72 16.18
C ALA A 514 21.41 -7.01 17.35
N TYR A 515 21.61 -8.30 17.60
CA TYR A 515 22.47 -8.85 18.64
C TYR A 515 23.43 -9.88 18.05
N LYS A 516 24.43 -10.28 18.83
CA LYS A 516 25.26 -11.46 18.61
C LYS A 516 24.64 -12.66 19.32
N THR A 517 25.07 -13.86 18.97
CA THR A 517 24.65 -15.10 19.66
C THR A 517 25.02 -15.11 21.15
N SER A 518 26.00 -14.30 21.58
CA SER A 518 26.37 -14.09 22.98
C SER A 518 25.36 -13.24 23.78
N GLY A 519 24.40 -12.58 23.12
CA GLY A 519 23.47 -11.64 23.74
C GLY A 519 23.95 -10.19 23.73
N GLU A 520 25.22 -9.95 23.38
CA GLU A 520 25.73 -8.60 23.19
C GLU A 520 25.09 -7.93 21.98
N VAL A 521 24.94 -6.61 22.01
CA VAL A 521 24.44 -5.82 20.87
C VAL A 521 25.40 -5.96 19.70
N GLU A 522 24.86 -6.12 18.49
CA GLU A 522 25.67 -6.05 17.29
C GLU A 522 26.14 -4.62 17.08
N SER A 523 27.45 -4.42 17.19
CA SER A 523 28.09 -3.11 17.09
C SER A 523 28.98 -2.99 15.86
N ASP A 524 29.10 -4.06 15.06
CA ASP A 524 29.79 -3.97 13.77
C ASP A 524 29.01 -3.06 12.82
N THR A 525 29.70 -2.06 12.30
CA THR A 525 29.19 -1.07 11.34
C THR A 525 29.82 -1.23 9.96
N SER A 526 30.55 -2.32 9.71
CA SER A 526 31.14 -2.65 8.42
C SER A 526 30.08 -2.80 7.33
N ASP A 527 28.92 -3.38 7.68
CA ASP A 527 27.70 -3.34 6.88
C ASP A 527 26.77 -2.23 7.41
N TYR A 528 26.55 -1.22 6.57
CA TYR A 528 25.67 -0.09 6.88
C TYR A 528 24.21 -0.50 7.11
N LYS A 529 23.79 -1.69 6.65
CA LYS A 529 22.43 -2.21 6.81
C LYS A 529 22.16 -2.74 8.22
N THR A 530 23.20 -3.21 8.90
CA THR A 530 23.09 -3.83 10.23
C THR A 530 22.47 -2.88 11.24
N GLN A 531 23.06 -1.69 11.41
CA GLN A 531 22.61 -0.65 12.35
C GLN A 531 22.16 -1.21 13.71
N GLY A 532 22.93 -2.13 14.30
CA GLY A 532 22.45 -2.98 15.40
C GLY A 532 21.95 -2.21 16.62
N LYS A 533 22.50 -1.02 16.89
CA LYS A 533 22.09 -0.12 17.99
C LYS A 533 20.80 0.68 17.71
N SER A 534 20.19 0.55 16.54
CA SER A 534 18.88 1.15 16.26
C SER A 534 17.82 0.61 17.22
N LYS A 535 16.94 1.49 17.69
CA LYS A 535 15.80 1.15 18.57
C LYS A 535 14.46 1.13 17.84
N LEU A 536 14.47 1.43 16.53
CA LEU A 536 13.26 1.56 15.71
C LEU A 536 12.52 0.23 15.52
N ASN A 537 13.24 -0.89 15.67
CA ASN A 537 12.70 -2.26 15.61
C ASN A 537 12.03 -2.72 16.93
N THR A 538 11.95 -1.88 17.96
CA THR A 538 11.28 -2.21 19.24
C THR A 538 9.87 -2.80 19.07
N PRO A 539 9.00 -2.33 18.13
CA PRO A 539 7.67 -2.90 17.96
C PRO A 539 7.65 -4.41 17.72
N ILE A 540 8.71 -4.96 17.11
CA ILE A 540 8.81 -6.37 16.73
C ILE A 540 8.67 -7.30 17.95
N ALA A 541 9.22 -6.92 19.11
CA ALA A 541 9.23 -7.79 20.29
C ALA A 541 7.87 -7.94 20.97
N VAL A 542 6.92 -7.02 20.72
CA VAL A 542 5.78 -6.82 21.62
C VAL A 542 4.73 -7.94 21.51
N ARG A 543 4.35 -8.35 20.28
CA ARG A 543 3.37 -9.44 20.07
C ARG A 543 3.85 -10.76 20.68
N PHE A 544 5.10 -11.12 20.40
CA PHE A 544 5.78 -12.27 21.00
C PHE A 544 5.72 -12.25 22.54
N LEU A 545 6.09 -11.14 23.18
CA LEU A 545 6.03 -11.01 24.65
C LEU A 545 4.59 -11.10 25.18
N GLY A 546 3.61 -10.58 24.44
CA GLY A 546 2.19 -10.75 24.74
C GLY A 546 1.74 -12.21 24.69
N LYS A 547 2.14 -12.95 23.65
CA LYS A 547 1.90 -14.40 23.55
C LYS A 547 2.57 -15.16 24.70
N MET A 548 3.78 -14.78 25.08
CA MET A 548 4.49 -15.38 26.22
C MET A 548 3.79 -15.16 27.56
N TYR A 549 3.24 -13.96 27.79
CA TYR A 549 2.42 -13.71 28.97
C TYR A 549 1.20 -14.62 29.00
N GLU A 550 0.48 -14.77 27.89
CA GLU A 550 -0.69 -15.63 27.83
C GLU A 550 -0.36 -17.13 27.99
N LEU A 551 0.78 -17.56 27.46
CA LEU A 551 1.24 -18.95 27.56
C LEU A 551 1.67 -19.34 28.98
N THR A 552 2.36 -18.43 29.68
CA THR A 552 3.04 -18.73 30.96
C THR A 552 2.36 -18.14 32.18
N ASN A 553 1.51 -17.13 31.99
CA ASN A 553 0.96 -16.26 33.03
C ASN A 553 2.03 -15.53 33.88
N GLU A 554 3.26 -15.39 33.38
CA GLU A 554 4.33 -14.67 34.07
C GLU A 554 4.33 -13.17 33.72
N ASN A 555 4.11 -12.32 34.72
CA ASN A 555 3.97 -10.86 34.53
C ASN A 555 5.21 -10.19 33.91
N LYS A 556 6.41 -10.74 34.09
CA LYS A 556 7.64 -10.15 33.51
C LYS A 556 7.56 -9.96 31.98
N TYR A 557 6.83 -10.83 31.28
CA TYR A 557 6.62 -10.71 29.83
C TYR A 557 5.62 -9.60 29.49
N LYS A 558 4.52 -9.51 30.26
CA LYS A 558 3.53 -8.42 30.14
C LYS A 558 4.17 -7.06 30.40
N ASP A 559 4.95 -6.96 31.48
CA ASP A 559 5.63 -5.73 31.87
C ASP A 559 6.64 -5.29 30.80
N ALA A 560 7.43 -6.22 30.27
CA ALA A 560 8.35 -5.94 29.16
C ALA A 560 7.61 -5.50 27.89
N ALA A 561 6.50 -6.17 27.53
CA ALA A 561 5.67 -5.80 26.38
C ALA A 561 5.11 -4.38 26.50
N LEU A 562 4.52 -4.04 27.65
CA LEU A 562 3.94 -2.72 27.89
C LEU A 562 5.00 -1.62 27.96
N LYS A 563 6.17 -1.90 28.54
CA LYS A 563 7.29 -0.94 28.57
C LYS A 563 7.84 -0.65 27.17
N ALA A 564 7.97 -1.68 26.33
CA ALA A 564 8.34 -1.52 24.93
C ALA A 564 7.26 -0.78 24.12
N SER A 565 5.98 -1.04 24.41
CA SER A 565 4.85 -0.36 23.78
C SER A 565 4.82 1.13 24.13
N GLU A 566 5.17 1.49 25.37
CA GLU A 566 5.29 2.88 25.81
C GLU A 566 6.42 3.61 25.10
N TYR A 567 7.58 2.96 24.91
CA TYR A 567 8.65 3.50 24.06
C TYR A 567 8.15 3.74 22.63
N CYS A 568 7.48 2.75 22.03
CA CYS A 568 6.94 2.87 20.68
C CYS A 568 5.91 3.99 20.56
N TYR A 569 5.05 4.16 21.57
CA TYR A 569 4.04 5.21 21.58
C TYR A 569 4.68 6.60 21.59
N ASN A 570 5.65 6.82 22.48
CA ASN A 570 6.28 8.13 22.66
C ASN A 570 7.27 8.47 21.52
N GLU A 571 8.20 7.56 21.22
CA GLU A 571 9.30 7.84 20.29
C GLU A 571 8.94 7.59 18.82
N ILE A 572 8.02 6.64 18.53
CA ILE A 572 7.69 6.28 17.14
C ILE A 572 6.35 6.91 16.74
N TYR A 573 5.27 6.62 17.46
CA TYR A 573 3.93 7.12 17.09
C TYR A 573 3.77 8.63 17.28
N GLN A 574 4.14 9.19 18.45
CA GLN A 574 3.97 10.62 18.72
C GLN A 574 5.06 11.50 18.11
N LYS A 575 6.33 11.08 18.19
CA LYS A 575 7.47 11.91 17.78
C LYS A 575 7.84 11.75 16.32
N LEU A 576 7.94 10.52 15.81
CA LEU A 576 8.26 10.28 14.39
C LEU A 576 7.03 10.36 13.48
N CYS A 577 5.85 9.96 13.98
CA CYS A 577 4.60 9.88 13.21
C CYS A 577 4.69 9.01 11.94
N LYS A 578 5.68 8.12 11.88
CA LYS A 578 5.95 7.23 10.76
C LYS A 578 6.73 6.00 11.26
N TYR A 579 6.77 4.94 10.47
CA TYR A 579 7.37 3.66 10.87
C TYR A 579 8.59 3.35 10.01
N VAL A 580 9.69 2.99 10.66
CA VAL A 580 11.02 2.94 10.05
C VAL A 580 11.74 1.65 10.46
N GLY A 581 12.40 0.99 9.50
CA GLY A 581 13.37 -0.09 9.76
C GLY A 581 12.77 -1.47 9.99
N GLY A 582 11.73 -1.87 9.26
CA GLY A 582 11.04 -3.15 9.46
C GLY A 582 11.88 -4.38 9.10
N THR A 583 12.84 -4.23 8.19
CA THR A 583 13.59 -5.34 7.58
C THR A 583 15.08 -5.35 7.95
N PRO A 584 15.75 -6.52 8.07
CA PRO A 584 17.22 -6.62 8.23
C PRO A 584 18.05 -6.09 7.06
N ASP A 585 17.57 -6.21 5.82
CA ASP A 585 18.31 -5.97 4.58
C ASP A 585 18.21 -4.52 4.04
N ASN A 586 17.28 -3.72 4.58
CA ASN A 586 17.19 -2.28 4.37
C ASN A 586 17.46 -1.46 5.63
N ALA A 587 18.24 -0.39 5.46
CA ALA A 587 18.89 0.38 6.50
C ALA A 587 17.98 1.48 7.08
N ASN A 588 17.13 1.19 8.09
CA ASN A 588 16.28 2.17 8.80
C ASN A 588 15.57 3.18 7.87
N VAL A 589 14.91 2.65 6.83
CA VAL A 589 14.08 3.42 5.90
C VAL A 589 12.60 3.30 6.29
N VAL A 590 11.78 4.24 5.83
CA VAL A 590 10.33 4.18 6.02
C VAL A 590 9.75 3.05 5.16
N ASP A 591 9.07 2.09 5.77
CA ASP A 591 8.57 0.90 5.09
C ASP A 591 7.24 0.36 5.68
N LYS A 592 6.58 -0.50 4.89
CA LYS A 592 5.32 -1.16 5.27
C LYS A 592 5.49 -2.14 6.42
N GLU A 593 6.62 -2.84 6.51
CA GLU A 593 6.81 -3.93 7.47
C GLU A 593 6.92 -3.36 8.89
N ALA A 594 7.63 -2.25 9.06
CA ALA A 594 7.67 -1.48 10.30
C ALA A 594 6.27 -1.03 10.73
N SER A 595 5.42 -0.66 9.77
CA SER A 595 4.02 -0.29 10.02
C SER A 595 3.20 -1.48 10.49
N VAL A 596 3.40 -2.66 9.90
CA VAL A 596 2.76 -3.92 10.33
C VAL A 596 3.19 -4.32 11.74
N TYR A 597 4.48 -4.27 12.08
CA TYR A 597 4.90 -4.56 13.46
C TYR A 597 4.45 -3.51 14.46
N ALA A 598 4.31 -2.25 14.05
CA ALA A 598 3.70 -1.23 14.90
C ALA A 598 2.21 -1.53 15.16
N MET A 599 1.47 -2.01 14.16
CA MET A 599 0.09 -2.46 14.33
C MET A 599 0.03 -3.65 15.31
N TYR A 600 0.90 -4.65 15.14
CA TYR A 600 0.98 -5.78 16.07
C TYR A 600 1.32 -5.33 17.50
N CYS A 601 2.26 -4.42 17.65
CA CYS A 601 2.66 -3.82 18.92
C CYS A 601 1.49 -3.15 19.63
N PHE A 602 0.82 -2.22 18.96
CA PHE A 602 -0.25 -1.44 19.59
C PHE A 602 -1.54 -2.23 19.80
N ASN A 603 -1.89 -3.18 18.91
CA ASN A 603 -2.99 -4.13 19.17
C ASN A 603 -2.72 -5.01 20.40
N THR A 604 -1.48 -5.50 20.53
CA THR A 604 -1.06 -6.29 21.70
C THR A 604 -1.10 -5.44 22.97
N ALA A 605 -0.57 -4.22 22.92
CA ALA A 605 -0.57 -3.29 24.05
C ALA A 605 -2.00 -2.97 24.52
N TYR A 606 -2.92 -2.68 23.59
CA TYR A 606 -4.34 -2.50 23.90
C TYR A 606 -4.94 -3.75 24.53
N THR A 607 -4.65 -4.93 23.99
CA THR A 607 -5.18 -6.20 24.52
C THR A 607 -4.72 -6.47 25.96
N LEU A 608 -3.48 -6.09 26.30
CA LEU A 608 -2.90 -6.31 27.63
C LEU A 608 -3.29 -5.26 28.69
N SER A 609 -3.66 -4.04 28.26
CA SER A 609 -3.87 -2.87 29.14
C SER A 609 -5.27 -2.27 29.08
N ASN A 610 -6.00 -2.48 27.99
CA ASN A 610 -7.25 -1.80 27.64
C ASN A 610 -7.13 -0.25 27.59
N ASP A 611 -5.93 0.28 27.31
CA ASP A 611 -5.68 1.71 27.15
C ASP A 611 -5.92 2.15 25.69
N GLU A 612 -6.99 2.93 25.50
CA GLU A 612 -7.45 3.44 24.20
C GLU A 612 -6.38 4.21 23.41
N LYS A 613 -5.34 4.76 24.07
CA LYS A 613 -4.24 5.41 23.35
C LYS A 613 -3.53 4.45 22.39
N TYR A 614 -3.42 3.17 22.76
CA TYR A 614 -2.82 2.15 21.92
C TYR A 614 -3.76 1.73 20.80
N LEU A 615 -5.08 1.68 21.03
CA LEU A 615 -6.02 1.41 19.95
C LEU A 615 -5.93 2.49 18.85
N LYS A 616 -5.89 3.77 19.25
CA LYS A 616 -5.69 4.89 18.32
C LYS A 616 -4.35 4.81 17.58
N ALA A 617 -3.27 4.43 18.26
CA ALA A 617 -1.96 4.25 17.64
C ALA A 617 -1.94 3.07 16.65
N SER A 618 -2.72 2.02 16.93
CA SER A 618 -2.89 0.88 16.04
C SER A 618 -3.69 1.24 14.78
N GLU A 619 -4.75 2.05 14.91
CA GLU A 619 -5.49 2.56 13.76
C GLU A 619 -4.60 3.35 12.79
N HIS A 620 -3.68 4.17 13.33
CA HIS A 620 -2.68 4.88 12.54
C HIS A 620 -1.67 3.92 11.87
N ALA A 621 -1.19 2.91 12.59
CA ALA A 621 -0.28 1.90 12.05
C ALA A 621 -0.93 1.09 10.91
N ALA A 622 -2.21 0.71 11.07
CA ALA A 622 -2.97 -0.02 10.07
C ALA A 622 -3.23 0.81 8.81
N VAL A 623 -3.59 2.10 8.95
CA VAL A 623 -3.72 3.01 7.81
C VAL A 623 -2.38 3.21 7.11
N ASN A 624 -1.28 3.38 7.87
CA ASN A 624 0.05 3.47 7.26
C ASN A 624 0.37 2.20 6.47
N ALA A 625 0.22 1.01 7.08
CA ALA A 625 0.46 -0.28 6.41
C ALA A 625 -0.40 -0.45 5.13
N LEU A 626 -1.69 -0.15 5.20
CA LEU A 626 -2.59 -0.25 4.04
C LEU A 626 -2.23 0.76 2.94
N SER A 627 -1.70 1.93 3.29
CA SER A 627 -1.29 2.95 2.31
C SER A 627 -0.13 2.53 1.39
N TRP A 628 0.57 1.43 1.71
CA TRP A 628 1.54 0.80 0.82
C TRP A 628 0.92 -0.19 -0.18
N THR A 629 -0.33 -0.59 0.03
CA THR A 629 -1.02 -1.58 -0.79
C THR A 629 -1.70 -0.88 -1.95
N TYR A 630 -1.55 -1.39 -3.17
CA TYR A 630 -2.35 -0.96 -4.30
C TYR A 630 -3.81 -1.28 -4.04
N VAL A 631 -4.64 -0.26 -3.91
CA VAL A 631 -6.09 -0.41 -3.71
C VAL A 631 -6.87 -0.15 -5.01
N TYR A 632 -6.19 -0.13 -6.14
CA TYR A 632 -6.75 -0.01 -7.47
C TYR A 632 -5.98 -0.96 -8.39
N ASP A 633 -6.52 -1.23 -9.58
CA ASP A 633 -5.97 -2.25 -10.47
C ASP A 633 -5.53 -1.67 -11.81
N TYR A 634 -4.51 -2.28 -12.41
CA TYR A 634 -4.01 -1.94 -13.74
C TYR A 634 -3.15 -3.08 -14.29
N ALA A 635 -3.07 -3.16 -15.62
CA ALA A 635 -2.25 -4.18 -16.29
C ALA A 635 -0.78 -3.74 -16.41
N VAL A 636 0.13 -4.69 -16.24
CA VAL A 636 1.57 -4.51 -16.43
C VAL A 636 2.00 -5.30 -17.66
N PRO A 637 2.32 -4.65 -18.80
CA PRO A 637 2.61 -5.35 -20.04
C PRO A 637 3.90 -6.18 -19.94
N ASN A 638 3.94 -7.26 -20.72
CA ASN A 638 5.14 -8.07 -20.95
C ASN A 638 6.07 -7.32 -21.91
N LEU A 639 7.34 -7.15 -21.53
CA LEU A 639 8.37 -6.58 -22.40
C LEU A 639 9.11 -7.64 -23.18
N THR A 640 9.19 -8.85 -22.62
CA THR A 640 9.89 -10.00 -23.21
C THR A 640 8.97 -11.22 -23.32
N ASP A 641 9.38 -12.21 -24.12
CA ASP A 641 8.69 -13.51 -24.14
C ASP A 641 8.87 -14.29 -22.82
N GLU A 642 9.94 -14.03 -22.06
CA GLU A 642 10.17 -14.61 -20.74
C GLU A 642 9.15 -14.08 -19.73
N ASP A 643 8.85 -12.77 -19.75
CA ASP A 643 7.84 -12.16 -18.88
C ASP A 643 6.47 -12.84 -19.04
N LYS A 644 6.10 -13.25 -20.27
CA LYS A 644 4.83 -13.94 -20.54
C LYS A 644 4.68 -15.22 -19.72
N LEU A 645 5.78 -15.85 -19.33
CA LEU A 645 5.79 -17.09 -18.55
C LEU A 645 5.67 -16.84 -17.05
N ILE A 646 5.97 -15.63 -16.57
CA ILE A 646 6.15 -15.34 -15.13
C ILE A 646 5.42 -14.07 -14.63
N ASN A 647 4.71 -13.36 -15.49
CA ASN A 647 4.02 -12.13 -15.13
C ASN A 647 2.53 -12.38 -14.79
N PRO A 648 2.15 -12.41 -13.50
CA PRO A 648 0.75 -12.57 -13.09
C PRO A 648 -0.13 -11.34 -13.40
N PHE A 649 0.48 -10.19 -13.76
CA PHE A 649 -0.15 -8.88 -13.85
C PHE A 649 -0.43 -8.40 -15.28
N SER A 650 -0.17 -9.24 -16.29
CA SER A 650 -0.30 -8.88 -17.71
C SER A 650 -1.72 -8.46 -18.13
N SER A 651 -2.74 -8.87 -17.36
CA SER A 651 -4.15 -8.54 -17.59
C SER A 651 -4.80 -7.81 -16.40
N GLY A 652 -4.00 -7.19 -15.54
CA GLY A 652 -4.44 -6.69 -14.23
C GLY A 652 -4.11 -7.68 -13.10
N GLY A 653 -4.51 -7.35 -11.88
CA GLY A 653 -4.24 -8.12 -10.66
C GLY A 653 -3.18 -7.50 -9.74
N VAL A 654 -2.79 -6.25 -9.97
CA VAL A 654 -1.84 -5.53 -9.09
C VAL A 654 -2.53 -5.11 -7.78
N ILE A 655 -3.85 -4.94 -7.79
CA ILE A 655 -4.63 -4.65 -6.58
C ILE A 655 -4.35 -5.69 -5.48
N GLY A 656 -4.08 -5.23 -4.27
CA GLY A 656 -3.67 -6.07 -3.13
C GLY A 656 -2.15 -6.26 -3.00
N PHE A 657 -1.36 -6.02 -4.06
CA PHE A 657 0.11 -6.05 -4.00
C PHE A 657 0.64 -4.80 -3.28
N SER A 658 1.82 -4.89 -2.67
CA SER A 658 2.30 -3.86 -1.72
C SER A 658 3.70 -3.34 -2.04
N ILE A 659 3.85 -2.02 -2.10
CA ILE A 659 5.09 -1.33 -2.48
C ILE A 659 6.17 -1.50 -1.41
N ILE A 660 7.43 -1.69 -1.83
CA ILE A 660 8.63 -1.90 -1.02
C ILE A 660 9.39 -0.61 -0.91
N ALA A 661 9.29 -0.09 0.32
CA ALA A 661 9.96 1.04 0.93
C ALA A 661 9.98 2.33 0.11
N THR A 662 10.12 3.44 0.83
CA THR A 662 10.44 4.70 0.16
C THR A 662 11.75 4.54 -0.63
N GLY A 663 11.77 4.94 -1.90
CA GLY A 663 13.02 5.04 -2.69
C GLY A 663 13.10 4.23 -3.97
N HIS A 664 12.29 3.19 -4.19
CA HIS A 664 12.43 2.36 -5.41
C HIS A 664 11.15 1.72 -5.98
N SER A 665 9.98 1.86 -5.36
CA SER A 665 8.65 1.47 -5.91
C SER A 665 8.46 0.02 -6.43
N SER A 666 9.43 -0.88 -6.24
CA SER A 666 9.19 -2.34 -6.35
C SER A 666 8.06 -2.76 -5.40
N ALA A 667 7.41 -3.89 -5.63
CA ALA A 667 6.30 -4.37 -4.83
C ALA A 667 6.37 -5.89 -4.59
N ASP A 668 5.75 -6.36 -3.51
CA ASP A 668 5.62 -7.76 -3.10
C ASP A 668 4.24 -8.00 -2.41
N ASN A 669 3.99 -9.23 -1.97
CA ASN A 669 2.72 -9.63 -1.35
C ASN A 669 2.65 -9.48 0.19
N TYR A 670 3.54 -8.74 0.84
CA TYR A 670 3.64 -8.65 2.30
C TYR A 670 2.35 -8.17 3.00
N SER A 671 1.54 -7.35 2.31
CA SER A 671 0.20 -6.95 2.78
C SER A 671 -0.71 -8.13 3.16
N ALA A 672 -0.47 -9.33 2.59
CA ALA A 672 -1.21 -10.55 2.89
C ALA A 672 -1.25 -10.91 4.38
N TYR A 673 -0.20 -10.56 5.16
CA TYR A 673 -0.14 -10.79 6.61
C TYR A 673 -1.24 -10.06 7.40
N THR A 674 -1.85 -9.01 6.84
CA THR A 674 -2.51 -7.99 7.67
C THR A 674 -4.02 -8.13 7.78
N TYR A 675 -4.67 -9.03 7.03
CA TYR A 675 -6.13 -9.04 6.99
C TYR A 675 -6.78 -9.45 8.32
N PHE A 676 -6.18 -10.39 9.07
CA PHE A 676 -6.66 -10.79 10.39
C PHE A 676 -6.65 -9.60 11.38
N GLU A 677 -5.51 -8.91 11.50
CA GLU A 677 -5.35 -7.76 12.39
C GLU A 677 -6.20 -6.56 11.95
N THR A 678 -6.40 -6.38 10.64
CA THR A 678 -7.31 -5.37 10.11
C THR A 678 -8.76 -5.71 10.47
N TYR A 679 -9.18 -6.97 10.35
CA TYR A 679 -10.52 -7.39 10.78
C TYR A 679 -10.71 -7.29 12.30
N ARG A 680 -9.66 -7.56 13.08
CA ARG A 680 -9.65 -7.31 14.52
C ARG A 680 -9.93 -5.84 14.83
N LEU A 681 -9.30 -4.89 14.13
CA LEU A 681 -9.58 -3.46 14.31
C LEU A 681 -11.04 -3.11 14.02
N TYR A 682 -11.68 -3.74 13.01
CA TYR A 682 -13.12 -3.59 12.79
C TYR A 682 -13.93 -3.99 14.03
N LEU A 683 -13.65 -5.15 14.63
CA LEU A 683 -14.37 -5.61 15.82
C LEU A 683 -14.11 -4.74 17.06
N LEU A 684 -12.90 -4.20 17.19
CA LEU A 684 -12.55 -3.33 18.31
C LEU A 684 -13.22 -1.95 18.20
N THR A 685 -13.24 -1.36 17.01
CA THR A 685 -13.67 0.03 16.78
C THR A 685 -15.11 0.17 16.26
N GLY A 686 -15.66 -0.85 15.62
CA GLY A 686 -16.91 -0.78 14.84
C GLY A 686 -16.78 -0.05 13.51
N ASN A 687 -15.58 0.35 13.08
CA ASN A 687 -15.37 1.11 11.85
C ASN A 687 -15.33 0.20 10.61
N GLU A 688 -16.38 0.25 9.78
CA GLU A 688 -16.54 -0.55 8.56
C GLU A 688 -15.42 -0.37 7.52
N PHE A 689 -14.65 0.73 7.57
CA PHE A 689 -13.44 0.88 6.77
C PHE A 689 -12.50 -0.33 6.91
N TYR A 690 -12.26 -0.77 8.14
CA TYR A 690 -11.35 -1.88 8.42
C TYR A 690 -11.89 -3.22 7.94
N LYS A 691 -13.21 -3.42 7.99
CA LYS A 691 -13.84 -4.63 7.42
C LYS A 691 -13.63 -4.70 5.91
N ASN A 692 -13.88 -3.61 5.21
CA ASN A 692 -13.70 -3.53 3.75
C ASN A 692 -12.23 -3.71 3.36
N ALA A 693 -11.31 -3.09 4.10
CA ALA A 693 -9.87 -3.30 3.92
C ALA A 693 -9.46 -4.76 4.14
N ALA A 694 -9.96 -5.40 5.21
CA ALA A 694 -9.69 -6.82 5.48
C ALA A 694 -10.19 -7.73 4.36
N LEU A 695 -11.37 -7.46 3.79
CA LEU A 695 -11.89 -8.22 2.65
C LEU A 695 -11.00 -8.07 1.40
N LEU A 696 -10.52 -6.86 1.11
CA LEU A 696 -9.57 -6.63 0.02
C LEU A 696 -8.27 -7.41 0.26
N LEU A 697 -7.71 -7.32 1.48
CA LEU A 697 -6.45 -7.96 1.84
C LEU A 697 -6.55 -9.50 1.83
N GLN A 698 -7.67 -10.07 2.31
CA GLN A 698 -7.89 -11.53 2.28
C GLN A 698 -7.83 -12.07 0.85
N ASN A 699 -8.50 -11.39 -0.08
CA ASN A 699 -8.73 -11.92 -1.42
C ASN A 699 -7.69 -11.42 -2.45
N ASN A 700 -7.55 -10.11 -2.60
CA ASN A 700 -6.81 -9.55 -3.73
C ASN A 700 -5.29 -9.76 -3.61
N THR A 701 -4.77 -9.94 -2.39
CA THR A 701 -3.34 -10.30 -2.19
C THR A 701 -2.96 -11.63 -2.84
N LYS A 702 -3.94 -12.49 -3.19
CA LYS A 702 -3.71 -13.79 -3.84
C LYS A 702 -3.56 -13.69 -5.35
N LEU A 703 -3.91 -12.55 -5.95
CA LEU A 703 -3.84 -12.35 -7.41
C LEU A 703 -2.42 -12.42 -7.96
N SER A 704 -1.41 -12.13 -7.14
CA SER A 704 0.01 -12.26 -7.52
C SER A 704 0.47 -13.72 -7.68
N THR A 705 -0.33 -14.68 -7.20
CA THR A 705 -0.02 -16.12 -7.31
C THR A 705 -0.63 -16.73 -8.56
N ASP A 706 -0.19 -17.94 -8.88
CA ASP A 706 -0.83 -18.81 -9.88
C ASP A 706 -2.01 -19.60 -9.30
N TYR A 707 -2.82 -18.97 -8.43
CA TYR A 707 -3.89 -19.60 -7.66
C TYR A 707 -4.85 -20.48 -8.49
N ASP A 708 -5.09 -20.12 -9.75
CA ASP A 708 -5.96 -20.81 -10.70
C ASP A 708 -5.19 -21.69 -11.70
N GLY A 709 -3.87 -21.65 -11.72
CA GLY A 709 -3.01 -22.40 -12.65
C GLY A 709 -2.88 -21.75 -14.03
N ARG A 710 -3.28 -20.49 -14.19
CA ARG A 710 -3.25 -19.76 -15.47
C ARG A 710 -1.85 -19.51 -16.02
N LEU A 711 -0.84 -19.45 -15.16
CA LEU A 711 0.57 -19.22 -15.53
C LEU A 711 1.33 -20.52 -15.74
N GLY A 712 0.84 -21.63 -15.17
CA GLY A 712 1.48 -22.94 -15.29
C GLY A 712 2.75 -23.05 -14.45
N TYR A 713 2.81 -22.37 -13.31
CA TYR A 713 3.90 -22.53 -12.36
C TYR A 713 3.95 -23.96 -11.84
N LYS A 714 5.15 -24.43 -11.46
CA LYS A 714 5.32 -25.75 -10.84
C LYS A 714 4.39 -25.93 -9.64
N TYR A 715 4.20 -24.86 -8.86
CA TYR A 715 3.22 -24.81 -7.77
C TYR A 715 2.37 -23.55 -7.88
N LYS A 716 1.06 -23.71 -7.72
CA LYS A 716 0.08 -22.61 -7.78
C LYS A 716 0.31 -21.51 -6.74
N ALA A 717 0.92 -21.86 -5.60
CA ALA A 717 1.26 -20.91 -4.54
C ALA A 717 2.47 -20.02 -4.85
N MET A 718 3.22 -20.29 -5.93
CA MET A 718 4.36 -19.46 -6.32
C MET A 718 3.92 -18.10 -6.85
N MET A 719 4.79 -17.10 -6.68
CA MET A 719 4.59 -15.72 -7.12
C MET A 719 5.93 -15.01 -7.27
N PRO A 720 6.00 -13.90 -8.04
CA PRO A 720 7.23 -13.14 -8.19
C PRO A 720 7.51 -12.24 -6.98
N GLU A 721 8.81 -12.08 -6.68
CA GLU A 721 9.31 -11.27 -5.57
C GLU A 721 9.94 -9.95 -6.05
N ALA A 722 9.88 -8.92 -5.19
CA ALA A 722 10.49 -7.60 -5.41
C ALA A 722 10.25 -7.04 -6.83
N THR A 723 8.98 -7.05 -7.25
CA THR A 723 8.56 -6.86 -8.63
C THR A 723 8.31 -5.38 -8.93
N ARG A 724 8.94 -4.85 -9.97
CA ARG A 724 8.59 -3.55 -10.55
C ARG A 724 7.27 -3.68 -11.31
N VAL A 725 6.28 -2.90 -10.87
CA VAL A 725 4.96 -2.78 -11.52
C VAL A 725 4.62 -1.32 -11.81
N SER A 726 5.14 -0.39 -11.01
CA SER A 726 4.86 1.04 -11.09
C SER A 726 5.24 1.67 -12.44
N ASP A 727 6.20 1.07 -13.14
CA ASP A 727 6.79 1.64 -14.35
C ASP A 727 6.12 1.10 -15.62
N PHE A 728 5.06 0.28 -15.48
CA PHE A 728 4.48 -0.54 -16.57
C PHE A 728 5.49 -1.47 -17.24
N ARG A 729 6.45 -1.95 -16.44
CA ARG A 729 7.52 -2.84 -16.86
C ARG A 729 7.65 -3.95 -15.86
N PHE A 730 7.28 -5.16 -16.25
CA PHE A 730 7.46 -6.32 -15.39
C PHE A 730 8.95 -6.61 -15.26
N THR A 731 9.47 -6.57 -14.03
CA THR A 731 10.84 -7.01 -13.70
C THR A 731 10.84 -7.47 -12.27
N SER A 732 11.31 -8.68 -12.00
CA SER A 732 11.31 -9.31 -10.68
C SER A 732 12.67 -9.96 -10.42
N THR A 733 12.94 -10.41 -9.19
CA THR A 733 14.02 -11.35 -8.91
C THR A 733 13.78 -12.73 -9.55
N ASN A 734 12.58 -12.95 -10.12
CA ASN A 734 12.15 -14.20 -10.75
C ASN A 734 12.17 -15.40 -9.81
N THR A 735 12.03 -15.15 -8.50
CA THR A 735 12.06 -16.16 -7.46
C THR A 735 10.86 -16.05 -6.53
N TRP A 736 10.42 -17.19 -6.01
CA TRP A 736 9.54 -17.31 -4.85
C TRP A 736 10.38 -17.55 -3.59
N LEU A 737 10.01 -16.91 -2.49
CA LEU A 737 10.65 -17.07 -1.19
C LEU A 737 9.66 -17.69 -0.19
N PRO A 738 10.13 -18.50 0.79
CA PRO A 738 9.27 -19.14 1.80
C PRO A 738 8.34 -18.16 2.53
N TRP A 739 8.81 -16.94 2.80
CA TRP A 739 7.99 -15.94 3.46
C TRP A 739 6.73 -15.57 2.66
N SER A 740 6.80 -15.58 1.33
CA SER A 740 5.64 -15.28 0.48
C SER A 740 4.52 -16.30 0.72
N GLY A 741 4.87 -17.57 0.93
CA GLY A 741 3.91 -18.61 1.28
C GLY A 741 3.31 -18.39 2.67
N VAL A 742 4.15 -18.16 3.69
CA VAL A 742 3.69 -17.91 5.07
C VAL A 742 2.78 -16.68 5.17
N ALA A 743 3.12 -15.59 4.48
CA ALA A 743 2.30 -14.37 4.40
C ALA A 743 0.86 -14.64 3.98
N ASN A 744 0.66 -15.63 3.12
CA ASN A 744 -0.67 -15.99 2.64
C ASN A 744 -1.47 -16.84 3.63
N ILE A 745 -0.80 -17.66 4.44
CA ILE A 745 -1.46 -18.70 5.23
C ILE A 745 -1.48 -18.45 6.75
N GLU A 746 -0.54 -17.68 7.30
CA GLU A 746 -0.50 -17.36 8.73
C GLU A 746 -1.81 -16.71 9.18
N PRO A 747 -2.30 -15.62 8.55
CA PRO A 747 -3.50 -14.95 9.05
C PRO A 747 -4.77 -15.78 8.84
N MET A 748 -4.75 -16.77 7.92
CA MET A 748 -5.84 -17.75 7.77
C MET A 748 -5.97 -18.65 8.99
N ILE A 749 -4.85 -19.05 9.58
CA ILE A 749 -4.88 -19.87 10.78
C ILE A 749 -5.19 -19.02 12.01
N ASP A 750 -4.70 -17.79 12.10
CA ASP A 750 -5.12 -16.86 13.18
C ASP A 750 -6.63 -16.62 13.14
N PHE A 751 -7.19 -16.36 11.95
CA PHE A 751 -8.64 -16.18 11.76
C PHE A 751 -9.41 -17.47 12.10
N PHE A 752 -8.88 -18.64 11.73
CA PHE A 752 -9.49 -19.94 12.09
C PHE A 752 -9.44 -20.20 13.60
N ASP A 753 -8.34 -19.89 14.26
CA ASP A 753 -8.22 -20.11 15.70
C ASP A 753 -9.09 -19.13 16.51
N ALA A 754 -9.38 -17.94 15.97
CA ALA A 754 -10.34 -17.01 16.55
C ALA A 754 -11.82 -17.37 16.24
N PHE A 755 -12.13 -17.78 15.00
CA PHE A 755 -13.52 -17.83 14.50
C PHE A 755 -13.98 -19.18 13.94
N SER A 756 -13.10 -20.18 13.86
CA SER A 756 -13.37 -21.51 13.29
C SER A 756 -13.69 -21.53 11.78
N THR A 757 -13.28 -20.48 11.06
CA THR A 757 -13.26 -20.38 9.59
C THR A 757 -12.01 -19.62 9.19
N LYS A 758 -11.49 -19.81 7.96
CA LYS A 758 -10.39 -19.01 7.41
C LYS A 758 -10.86 -17.78 6.63
N ASP A 759 -12.16 -17.73 6.33
CA ASP A 759 -12.76 -16.79 5.38
C ASP A 759 -13.80 -15.91 6.07
N ILE A 760 -13.62 -14.60 5.96
CA ILE A 760 -14.53 -13.56 6.48
C ILE A 760 -15.95 -13.75 5.93
N TYR A 761 -16.12 -14.12 4.66
CA TYR A 761 -17.46 -14.31 4.06
C TYR A 761 -18.21 -15.51 4.65
N LYS A 762 -17.51 -16.45 5.26
CA LYS A 762 -18.10 -17.64 5.91
C LYS A 762 -18.45 -17.39 7.39
N LEU A 763 -18.21 -16.20 7.95
CA LEU A 763 -18.63 -15.86 9.30
C LEU A 763 -20.16 -15.80 9.41
N LYS A 764 -20.70 -16.45 10.44
CA LYS A 764 -22.15 -16.50 10.71
C LYS A 764 -22.57 -15.81 11.99
N ASP A 765 -21.64 -15.62 12.91
CA ASP A 765 -21.90 -15.01 14.21
C ASP A 765 -22.24 -13.52 14.06
N ASP A 766 -22.99 -12.95 15.00
CA ASP A 766 -23.22 -11.51 15.06
C ASP A 766 -21.95 -10.76 15.53
N PHE A 767 -21.93 -9.43 15.33
CA PHE A 767 -20.79 -8.57 15.66
C PHE A 767 -20.32 -8.71 17.11
N ASN A 768 -21.23 -8.79 18.09
CA ASN A 768 -20.85 -8.88 19.51
C ASN A 768 -20.26 -10.25 19.83
N THR A 769 -20.81 -11.31 19.26
CA THR A 769 -20.24 -12.66 19.39
C THR A 769 -18.84 -12.72 18.77
N GLN A 770 -18.63 -12.14 17.59
CA GLN A 770 -17.31 -12.03 16.98
C GLN A 770 -16.34 -11.20 17.85
N LYS A 771 -16.79 -10.07 18.41
CA LYS A 771 -15.99 -9.23 19.31
C LYS A 771 -15.57 -9.99 20.57
N ASN A 772 -16.46 -10.79 21.16
CA ASN A 772 -16.13 -11.62 22.32
C ASN A 772 -15.10 -12.72 21.95
N LYS A 773 -15.22 -13.32 20.75
CA LYS A 773 -14.24 -14.31 20.26
C LYS A 773 -12.85 -13.70 20.09
N ILE A 774 -12.73 -12.49 19.54
CA ILE A 774 -11.41 -11.85 19.37
C ILE A 774 -10.81 -11.42 20.72
N GLN A 775 -11.62 -11.00 21.69
CA GLN A 775 -11.16 -10.74 23.07
C GLN A 775 -10.70 -12.04 23.76
N ALA A 776 -11.42 -13.15 23.54
CA ALA A 776 -11.05 -14.47 24.05
C ALA A 776 -9.76 -14.98 23.38
N TYR A 777 -9.56 -14.73 22.09
CA TYR A 777 -8.32 -15.05 21.37
C TYR A 777 -7.10 -14.34 21.99
N GLY A 778 -7.25 -13.06 22.36
CA GLY A 778 -6.19 -12.30 23.04
C GLY A 778 -5.00 -12.00 22.12
N CYS A 779 -3.78 -12.26 22.58
CA CYS A 779 -2.55 -12.12 21.80
C CYS A 779 -2.24 -13.37 20.96
N GLY A 780 -3.02 -14.44 21.10
CA GLY A 780 -2.80 -15.73 20.41
C GLY A 780 -1.88 -16.69 21.16
N GLY A 781 -1.58 -16.44 22.43
CA GLY A 781 -0.69 -17.27 23.26
C GLY A 781 -1.39 -18.22 24.24
N LYS A 782 -2.73 -18.23 24.28
CA LYS A 782 -3.49 -19.00 25.28
C LYS A 782 -3.53 -20.50 24.96
N LEU A 783 -3.30 -21.33 25.98
CA LEU A 783 -3.67 -22.74 25.96
C LEU A 783 -5.19 -22.84 26.18
N LYS A 784 -5.92 -23.34 25.18
CA LYS A 784 -7.37 -23.55 25.23
C LYS A 784 -7.74 -24.81 26.00
#